data_AF-A0A819Q612-F1
#
_entry.id   AF-A0A819Q612-F1
#
_cell.length_a   1.000
_cell.length_b   1.000
_cell.length_c   1.000
_cell.angle_alpha   90.00
_cell.angle_beta   90.00
_cell.angle_gamma   90.00
#
_symmetry.space_group_name_H-M   'P 1'
#
loop_
_entity.id
_entity.type
_entity.pdbx_description
1 polymer ?
#
loop_
_entity_poly.entity_id
_entity_poly.type
_entity_poly.pdbx_seq_one_letter_code
_entity_poly.pdbx_strand_id
1 'polypeptide(L)'
;TDTGLFSSLAFLLGGGSSNDSTLSSGKQPTIEEQEAIKVASSCIEECHLEQLLQETKFLIIDSLNELLKALIYGCQIFPDSQKLDQDAAVFCLELLVKVVLQNRDRVTIFWPTVRHQFYSILVNANAKTFFIERTCIGLLRIAGRLLRREELASEVLNSLRMLLLMKPHVIYTLSSEIAYGLHELVRTNAANIHKSDDWFILFSLLEVVGAAVHPPPILQSTTENLSLNKHVHQNYSTTNAESDTECSDCLTTSIIDKGYLSDSEIYRRSDYIVVSHNDFDTFRNQYDQFSRHDRRALNKSCEILSFLIHDAAYVTQENFEYCIHCIRTFIEATVIQQSDKQTSKLTTNNNRNIKQIRKVTSSNSLNNENFNEQTNNQIKQSRSDYDDDDMQQSIKQEYQSLALQLLDLMHTLHMRAAQIYKQIPIDQTISNALWYKCWCPILQGITRLCCDSRRAVRSSALGYLQRCVLLPELHILSPIEWESVFDKVLFPLLLKLLETININDHIYGIEETRVRVSQLLCRIFLQHLTPLLTLPTFTKIWLTILDFMDKYSKIDQTDMLRESVRESLKNMLLVMNTTGLFDDNQPLTVITKDRIHNFFPGLWEEVFKISTPPQVPSPTVESVVLPTTSGDSNTPSNESTTSLVSNETTINEPLPPTNV
;
A
#
# COMPACT_ATOMS: atom_id res chain seq x y z
N THR A 1 -24.18 -7.28 -29.79
CA THR A 1 -24.41 -6.62 -31.08
C THR A 1 -23.59 -5.35 -31.04
N ASP A 2 -22.43 -5.37 -31.69
CA ASP A 2 -21.49 -4.26 -31.68
C ASP A 2 -22.16 -3.04 -32.32
N THR A 3 -22.54 -2.07 -31.49
CA THR A 3 -22.81 -0.71 -31.97
C THR A 3 -21.47 -0.11 -32.38
N GLY A 4 -21.05 -0.41 -33.62
CA GLY A 4 -19.79 0.06 -34.18
C GLY A 4 -19.72 1.59 -34.19
N LEU A 5 -18.51 2.16 -34.18
CA LEU A 5 -18.24 3.60 -34.27
C LEU A 5 -19.07 4.32 -35.37
N PHE A 6 -19.33 3.62 -36.47
CA PHE A 6 -20.08 4.14 -37.61
C PHE A 6 -21.60 4.09 -37.44
N SER A 7 -22.11 3.25 -36.52
CA SER A 7 -23.52 3.33 -36.08
C SER A 7 -23.78 4.61 -35.27
N SER A 8 -22.79 5.08 -34.50
CA SER A 8 -22.84 6.39 -33.84
C SER A 8 -22.75 7.54 -34.84
N LEU A 9 -21.99 7.40 -35.93
CA LEU A 9 -21.95 8.39 -37.02
C LEU A 9 -23.29 8.45 -37.78
N ALA A 10 -23.95 7.31 -38.00
CA ALA A 10 -25.31 7.26 -38.56
C ALA A 10 -26.33 7.97 -37.65
N PHE A 11 -26.19 7.79 -36.33
CA PHE A 11 -27.02 8.49 -35.34
C PHE A 11 -26.76 10.00 -35.31
N LEU A 12 -25.49 10.43 -35.44
CA LEU A 12 -25.11 11.84 -35.51
C LEU A 12 -25.63 12.52 -36.79
N LEU A 13 -25.49 11.86 -37.94
CA LEU A 13 -25.99 12.37 -39.22
C LEU A 13 -27.52 12.31 -39.33
N GLY A 14 -28.16 11.36 -38.64
CA GLY A 14 -29.61 11.16 -38.61
C GLY A 14 -30.39 12.08 -37.68
N GLY A 15 -29.76 13.09 -37.09
CA GLY A 15 -30.46 14.12 -36.30
C GLY A 15 -30.84 13.69 -34.88
N GLY A 16 -29.95 13.01 -34.15
CA GLY A 16 -30.14 12.75 -32.71
C GLY A 16 -30.46 14.04 -31.95
N SER A 17 -31.70 14.17 -31.48
CA SER A 17 -32.27 15.41 -30.95
C SER A 17 -31.38 16.09 -29.90
N SER A 18 -31.15 17.38 -30.09
CA SER A 18 -30.90 18.34 -29.02
C SER A 18 -32.03 18.21 -27.99
N ASN A 19 -31.75 17.59 -26.85
CA ASN A 19 -32.66 17.57 -25.71
C ASN A 19 -32.71 18.97 -25.08
N ASP A 20 -33.49 19.85 -25.69
CA ASP A 20 -34.06 21.00 -25.00
C ASP A 20 -34.96 20.43 -23.91
N SER A 21 -34.60 20.67 -22.65
CA SER A 21 -35.16 20.01 -21.46
C SER A 21 -36.57 20.49 -21.10
N THR A 22 -37.44 20.70 -22.08
CA THR A 22 -38.83 21.13 -21.84
C THR A 22 -39.89 20.47 -22.72
N LEU A 23 -39.67 19.32 -23.36
CA LEU A 23 -40.82 18.52 -23.83
C LEU A 23 -40.56 17.01 -23.99
N SER A 24 -41.16 16.25 -23.06
CA SER A 24 -41.70 14.90 -23.22
C SER A 24 -40.82 13.76 -23.77
N SER A 25 -40.57 12.81 -22.88
CA SER A 25 -40.37 11.38 -23.13
C SER A 25 -41.14 10.84 -24.35
N GLY A 26 -40.44 10.17 -25.27
CA GLY A 26 -41.03 9.15 -26.15
C GLY A 26 -41.81 9.61 -27.38
N LYS A 27 -41.27 10.51 -28.22
CA LYS A 27 -41.74 10.62 -29.62
C LYS A 27 -41.01 9.60 -30.49
N GLN A 28 -41.76 8.66 -31.10
CA GLN A 28 -41.23 7.84 -32.18
C GLN A 28 -40.80 8.77 -33.34
N PRO A 29 -39.65 8.50 -33.99
CA PRO A 29 -39.19 9.29 -35.12
C PRO A 29 -40.25 9.27 -36.22
N THR A 30 -40.47 10.42 -36.85
CA THR A 30 -41.42 10.56 -37.96
C THR A 30 -41.04 9.63 -39.13
N ILE A 31 -41.99 9.29 -40.00
CA ILE A 31 -41.73 8.40 -41.14
C ILE A 31 -40.61 8.98 -42.04
N GLU A 32 -40.59 10.29 -42.21
CA GLU A 32 -39.55 11.01 -42.96
C GLU A 32 -38.17 10.94 -42.27
N GLU A 33 -38.11 11.10 -40.93
CA GLU A 33 -36.87 10.91 -40.18
C GLU A 33 -36.37 9.46 -40.22
N GLN A 34 -37.28 8.48 -40.18
CA GLN A 34 -36.91 7.06 -40.31
C GLN A 34 -36.37 6.74 -41.70
N GLU A 35 -36.93 7.34 -42.75
CA GLU A 35 -36.41 7.21 -44.11
C GLU A 35 -35.04 7.90 -44.25
N ALA A 36 -34.88 9.11 -43.72
CA ALA A 36 -33.60 9.83 -43.72
C ALA A 36 -32.50 9.05 -42.97
N ILE A 37 -32.81 8.46 -41.80
CA ILE A 37 -31.88 7.61 -41.04
C ILE A 37 -31.48 6.37 -41.86
N LYS A 38 -32.43 5.74 -42.56
CA LYS A 38 -32.14 4.58 -43.43
C LYS A 38 -31.23 4.96 -44.59
N VAL A 39 -31.49 6.09 -45.25
CA VAL A 39 -30.66 6.59 -46.35
C VAL A 39 -29.25 6.94 -45.86
N ALA A 40 -29.13 7.63 -44.72
CA ALA A 40 -27.84 7.95 -44.12
C ALA A 40 -27.07 6.67 -43.74
N SER A 41 -27.74 5.68 -43.14
CA SER A 41 -27.13 4.39 -42.78
C SER A 41 -26.62 3.63 -44.01
N SER A 42 -27.42 3.56 -45.09
CA SER A 42 -27.02 2.94 -46.35
C SER A 42 -25.81 3.64 -46.97
N CYS A 43 -25.80 4.98 -46.97
CA CYS A 43 -24.66 5.77 -47.48
C CYS A 43 -23.37 5.48 -46.69
N ILE A 44 -23.44 5.38 -45.37
CA ILE A 44 -22.29 5.06 -44.52
C ILE A 44 -21.78 3.65 -44.78
N GLU A 45 -22.68 2.68 -44.97
CA GLU A 45 -22.32 1.30 -45.34
C GLU A 45 -21.62 1.24 -46.70
N GLU A 46 -22.12 1.98 -47.69
CA GLU A 46 -21.52 2.10 -49.04
C GLU A 46 -20.16 2.83 -49.02
N CYS A 47 -19.94 3.74 -48.07
CA CYS A 47 -18.65 4.44 -47.94
C CYS A 47 -17.51 3.52 -47.44
N HIS A 48 -17.80 2.29 -47.00
CA HIS A 48 -16.82 1.31 -46.52
C HIS A 48 -15.75 1.91 -45.59
N LEU A 49 -16.16 2.81 -44.68
CA LEU A 49 -15.24 3.60 -43.86
C LEU A 49 -14.29 2.73 -43.01
N GLU A 50 -14.72 1.54 -42.62
CA GLU A 50 -13.87 0.59 -41.91
C GLU A 50 -12.73 0.05 -42.79
N GLN A 51 -13.00 -0.25 -44.06
CA GLN A 51 -11.98 -0.64 -45.02
C GLN A 51 -11.02 0.53 -45.28
N LEU A 52 -11.54 1.75 -45.46
CA LEU A 52 -10.72 2.95 -45.62
C LEU A 52 -9.75 3.12 -44.45
N LEU A 53 -10.22 2.91 -43.22
CA LEU A 53 -9.35 2.96 -42.03
C LEU A 53 -8.29 1.88 -42.03
N GLN A 54 -8.65 0.64 -42.41
CA GLN A 54 -7.67 -0.45 -42.51
C GLN A 54 -6.62 -0.17 -43.58
N GLU A 55 -7.00 0.51 -44.65
CA GLU A 55 -6.13 0.90 -45.77
C GLU A 55 -5.27 2.12 -45.48
N THR A 56 -5.48 2.86 -44.39
CA THR A 56 -4.62 3.99 -44.01
C THR A 56 -3.14 3.61 -43.88
N LYS A 57 -2.83 2.33 -43.60
CA LYS A 57 -1.47 1.78 -43.62
C LYS A 57 -0.75 1.91 -44.96
N PHE A 58 -1.50 2.05 -46.07
CA PHE A 58 -0.96 2.19 -47.41
C PHE A 58 -0.86 3.65 -47.87
N LEU A 59 -1.39 4.60 -47.10
CA LEU A 59 -1.26 6.02 -47.43
C LEU A 59 0.21 6.43 -47.43
N ILE A 60 0.55 7.31 -48.38
CA ILE A 60 1.85 8.00 -48.43
C ILE A 60 1.94 8.90 -47.20
N ILE A 61 3.16 9.10 -46.70
CA ILE A 61 3.40 9.80 -45.43
C ILE A 61 2.81 11.22 -45.39
N ASP A 62 2.88 11.96 -46.50
CA ASP A 62 2.32 13.32 -46.58
C ASP A 62 0.80 13.31 -46.48
N SER A 63 0.13 12.39 -47.21
CA SER A 63 -1.33 12.23 -47.13
C SER A 63 -1.78 11.77 -45.75
N LEU A 64 -1.02 10.88 -45.11
CA LEU A 64 -1.28 10.45 -43.73
C LEU A 64 -1.14 11.63 -42.76
N ASN A 65 -0.10 12.47 -42.91
CA ASN A 65 0.09 13.64 -42.07
C ASN A 65 -1.06 14.64 -42.21
N GLU A 66 -1.54 14.92 -43.42
CA GLU A 66 -2.69 15.81 -43.62
C GLU A 66 -3.99 15.21 -43.04
N LEU A 67 -4.20 13.90 -43.16
CA LEU A 67 -5.32 13.22 -42.49
C LEU A 67 -5.22 13.37 -40.96
N LEU A 68 -4.04 13.14 -40.38
CA LEU A 68 -3.82 13.31 -38.94
C LEU A 68 -4.10 14.75 -38.50
N LYS A 69 -3.63 15.76 -39.25
CA LYS A 69 -3.91 17.18 -38.97
C LYS A 69 -5.41 17.48 -39.01
N ALA A 70 -6.14 16.96 -40.00
CA ALA A 70 -7.58 17.14 -40.11
C ALA A 70 -8.33 16.52 -38.91
N LEU A 71 -7.94 15.32 -38.49
CA LEU A 71 -8.51 14.66 -37.31
C LEU A 71 -8.18 15.41 -36.01
N ILE A 72 -6.94 15.89 -35.87
CA ILE A 72 -6.50 16.70 -34.74
C ILE A 72 -7.28 18.01 -34.65
N TYR A 73 -7.53 18.67 -35.78
CA TYR A 73 -8.38 19.86 -35.85
C TYR A 73 -9.81 19.54 -35.40
N GLY A 74 -10.36 18.40 -35.84
CA GLY A 74 -11.69 17.93 -35.41
C GLY A 74 -11.80 17.63 -33.92
N CYS A 75 -10.69 17.39 -33.21
CA CYS A 75 -10.67 17.18 -31.76
C CYS A 75 -10.73 18.49 -30.95
N GLN A 76 -10.71 19.67 -31.57
CA GLN A 76 -10.72 20.95 -30.87
C GLN A 76 -12.14 21.31 -30.41
N ILE A 77 -12.32 21.49 -29.10
CA ILE A 77 -13.58 21.93 -28.50
C ILE A 77 -13.46 23.42 -28.14
N PHE A 78 -14.27 24.26 -28.75
CA PHE A 78 -14.34 25.69 -28.47
C PHE A 78 -15.24 25.98 -27.25
N PRO A 79 -15.06 27.10 -26.52
CA PRO A 79 -15.82 27.37 -25.29
C PRO A 79 -17.34 27.44 -25.47
N ASP A 80 -17.81 27.82 -26.66
CA ASP A 80 -19.24 27.97 -27.00
C ASP A 80 -19.80 26.75 -27.79
N SER A 81 -19.08 25.62 -27.79
CA SER A 81 -19.43 24.44 -28.58
C SER A 81 -20.74 23.80 -28.12
N GLN A 82 -21.61 23.47 -29.07
CA GLN A 82 -22.82 22.69 -28.80
C GLN A 82 -22.48 21.24 -28.45
N LYS A 83 -23.42 20.51 -27.86
CA LYS A 83 -23.23 19.07 -27.54
C LYS A 83 -22.82 18.24 -28.76
N LEU A 84 -23.36 18.59 -29.95
CA LEU A 84 -23.03 17.92 -31.22
C LEU A 84 -21.54 18.06 -31.57
N ASP A 85 -20.93 19.21 -31.27
CA ASP A 85 -19.51 19.48 -31.52
C ASP A 85 -18.62 18.63 -30.59
N GLN A 86 -19.07 18.36 -29.36
CA GLN A 86 -18.37 17.46 -28.44
C GLN A 86 -18.43 16.01 -28.91
N ASP A 87 -19.59 15.55 -29.39
CA ASP A 87 -19.74 14.20 -29.94
C ASP A 87 -18.91 14.02 -31.23
N ALA A 88 -18.83 15.05 -32.07
CA ALA A 88 -17.95 15.09 -33.24
C ALA A 88 -16.46 15.04 -32.86
N ALA A 89 -16.04 15.77 -31.82
CA ALA A 89 -14.67 15.73 -31.31
C ALA A 89 -14.30 14.35 -30.75
N VAL A 90 -15.21 13.69 -30.02
CA VAL A 90 -15.01 12.31 -29.57
C VAL A 90 -14.88 11.36 -30.76
N PHE A 91 -15.72 11.52 -31.78
CA PHE A 91 -15.63 10.70 -33.00
C PHE A 91 -14.26 10.88 -33.69
N CYS A 92 -13.81 12.13 -33.87
CA CYS A 92 -12.51 12.43 -34.46
C CYS A 92 -11.35 11.84 -33.66
N LEU A 93 -11.43 11.89 -32.32
CA LEU A 93 -10.44 11.30 -31.42
C LEU A 93 -10.38 9.78 -31.55
N GLU A 94 -11.51 9.08 -31.57
CA GLU A 94 -11.53 7.63 -31.78
C GLU A 94 -10.97 7.23 -33.15
N LEU A 95 -11.28 8.04 -34.16
CA LEU A 95 -10.74 7.85 -35.50
C LEU A 95 -9.22 8.05 -35.52
N LEU A 96 -8.73 9.12 -34.87
CA LEU A 96 -7.31 9.40 -34.71
C LEU A 96 -6.60 8.22 -34.03
N VAL A 97 -7.13 7.71 -32.91
CA VAL A 97 -6.57 6.54 -32.21
C VAL A 97 -6.53 5.31 -33.13
N LYS A 98 -7.59 5.05 -33.90
CA LYS A 98 -7.61 3.92 -34.86
C LYS A 98 -6.56 4.08 -35.97
N VAL A 99 -6.44 5.27 -36.55
CA VAL A 99 -5.43 5.56 -37.59
C VAL A 99 -4.02 5.37 -37.04
N VAL A 100 -3.73 5.89 -35.84
CA VAL A 100 -2.43 5.71 -35.17
C VAL A 100 -2.12 4.22 -34.97
N LEU A 101 -3.08 3.44 -34.47
CA LEU A 101 -2.89 2.01 -34.23
C LEU A 101 -2.71 1.19 -35.51
N GLN A 102 -3.39 1.56 -36.60
CA GLN A 102 -3.24 0.91 -37.90
C GLN A 102 -1.87 1.22 -38.54
N ASN A 103 -1.28 2.38 -38.21
CA ASN A 103 -0.01 2.86 -38.73
C ASN A 103 1.16 2.65 -37.74
N ARG A 104 1.07 1.65 -36.86
CA ARG A 104 2.04 1.38 -35.79
C ARG A 104 3.51 1.27 -36.26
N ASP A 105 3.75 0.80 -37.48
CA ASP A 105 5.12 0.59 -37.99
C ASP A 105 5.81 1.89 -38.41
N ARG A 106 5.04 2.97 -38.57
CA ARG A 106 5.52 4.29 -39.01
C ARG A 106 5.27 5.38 -37.96
N VAL A 107 4.88 4.97 -36.75
CA VAL A 107 4.38 5.87 -35.71
C VAL A 107 5.41 6.91 -35.27
N THR A 108 6.70 6.58 -35.30
CA THR A 108 7.81 7.51 -34.98
C THR A 108 7.76 8.81 -35.77
N ILE A 109 7.26 8.77 -37.01
CA ILE A 109 7.25 9.94 -37.91
C ILE A 109 6.23 10.99 -37.45
N PHE A 110 5.09 10.55 -36.90
CA PHE A 110 3.97 11.42 -36.55
C PHE A 110 3.61 11.42 -35.06
N TRP A 111 4.25 10.58 -34.25
CA TRP A 111 4.02 10.49 -32.81
C TRP A 111 4.19 11.82 -32.08
N PRO A 112 5.22 12.66 -32.35
CA PRO A 112 5.35 13.95 -31.68
C PRO A 112 4.12 14.85 -31.84
N THR A 113 3.53 14.88 -33.04
CA THR A 113 2.33 15.67 -33.35
C THR A 113 1.11 15.14 -32.59
N VAL A 114 0.92 13.82 -32.57
CA VAL A 114 -0.18 13.17 -31.84
C VAL A 114 -0.01 13.37 -30.34
N ARG A 115 1.21 13.15 -29.82
CA ARG A 115 1.58 13.34 -28.42
C ARG A 115 1.27 14.75 -27.94
N HIS A 116 1.67 15.76 -28.70
CA HIS A 116 1.40 17.16 -28.37
C HIS A 116 -0.11 17.45 -28.27
N GLN A 117 -0.92 16.86 -29.15
CA GLN A 117 -2.38 16.99 -29.06
C GLN A 117 -2.95 16.38 -27.77
N PHE A 118 -2.50 15.17 -27.39
CA PHE A 118 -2.91 14.55 -26.12
C PHE A 118 -2.48 15.39 -24.92
N TYR A 119 -1.25 15.92 -24.92
CA TYR A 119 -0.76 16.82 -23.88
C TYR A 119 -1.65 18.06 -23.73
N SER A 120 -1.93 18.75 -24.84
CA SER A 120 -2.74 19.96 -24.84
C SER A 120 -4.16 19.71 -24.32
N ILE A 121 -4.78 18.56 -24.65
CA ILE A 121 -6.13 18.22 -24.16
C ILE A 121 -6.12 17.90 -22.66
N LEU A 122 -5.20 17.04 -22.22
CA LEU A 122 -5.21 16.48 -20.86
C LEU A 122 -4.75 17.48 -19.81
N VAL A 123 -3.68 18.22 -20.07
CA VAL A 123 -3.10 19.17 -19.08
C VAL A 123 -4.01 20.38 -18.87
N ASN A 124 -4.70 20.83 -19.93
CA ASN A 124 -5.64 21.96 -19.85
C ASN A 124 -7.05 21.55 -19.36
N ALA A 125 -7.29 20.28 -19.07
CA ALA A 125 -8.59 19.81 -18.61
C ALA A 125 -8.98 20.44 -17.26
N ASN A 126 -10.19 21.01 -17.21
CA ASN A 126 -10.72 21.66 -16.00
C ASN A 126 -11.72 20.79 -15.23
N ALA A 127 -12.32 19.78 -15.87
CA ALA A 127 -13.29 18.89 -15.27
C ALA A 127 -13.33 17.55 -16.04
N LYS A 128 -13.90 16.52 -15.41
CA LYS A 128 -14.26 15.29 -16.11
C LYS A 128 -15.36 15.58 -17.12
N THR A 129 -15.07 15.31 -18.39
CA THR A 129 -16.06 15.22 -19.47
C THR A 129 -15.89 13.88 -20.17
N PHE A 130 -16.92 13.45 -20.89
CA PHE A 130 -16.84 12.23 -21.70
C PHE A 130 -15.67 12.29 -22.69
N PHE A 131 -15.39 13.46 -23.29
CA PHE A 131 -14.25 13.66 -24.17
C PHE A 131 -12.90 13.45 -23.48
N ILE A 132 -12.69 14.00 -22.27
CA ILE A 132 -11.45 13.79 -21.52
C ILE A 132 -11.29 12.32 -21.12
N GLU A 133 -12.39 11.67 -20.70
CA GLU A 133 -12.39 10.24 -20.40
C GLU A 133 -11.95 9.40 -21.62
N ARG A 134 -12.53 9.66 -22.80
CA ARG A 134 -12.13 9.00 -24.05
C ARG A 134 -10.70 9.32 -24.44
N THR A 135 -10.19 10.52 -24.14
CA THR A 135 -8.79 10.91 -24.38
C THR A 135 -7.84 10.10 -23.51
N CYS A 136 -8.10 9.97 -22.21
CA CYS A 136 -7.30 9.12 -21.32
C CYS A 136 -7.29 7.65 -21.79
N ILE A 137 -8.46 7.11 -22.13
CA ILE A 137 -8.60 5.73 -22.62
C ILE A 137 -7.88 5.56 -23.96
N GLY A 138 -7.99 6.53 -24.87
CA GLY A 138 -7.29 6.53 -26.16
C GLY A 138 -5.77 6.47 -25.99
N LEU A 139 -5.22 7.29 -25.09
CA LEU A 139 -3.78 7.29 -24.77
C LEU A 139 -3.34 5.94 -24.21
N LEU A 140 -4.07 5.36 -23.26
CA LEU A 140 -3.76 4.05 -22.67
C LEU A 140 -3.87 2.92 -23.70
N ARG A 141 -4.82 2.98 -24.63
CA ARG A 141 -4.97 2.02 -25.73
C ARG A 141 -3.80 2.08 -26.72
N ILE A 142 -3.36 3.30 -27.08
CA ILE A 142 -2.17 3.49 -27.91
C ILE A 142 -0.95 2.91 -27.18
N ALA A 143 -0.80 3.24 -25.89
CA ALA A 143 0.31 2.76 -25.11
C ALA A 143 0.37 1.22 -25.04
N GLY A 144 -0.74 0.57 -24.66
CA GLY A 144 -0.80 -0.89 -24.55
C GLY A 144 -0.56 -1.64 -25.87
N ARG A 145 -0.67 -0.98 -27.03
CA ARG A 145 -0.35 -1.58 -28.34
C ARG A 145 1.08 -1.30 -28.79
N LEU A 146 1.61 -0.11 -28.52
CA LEU A 146 2.96 0.29 -28.93
C LEU A 146 4.06 -0.22 -27.98
N LEU A 147 3.75 -0.51 -26.71
CA LEU A 147 4.71 -1.06 -25.74
C LEU A 147 5.38 -2.38 -26.18
N ARG A 148 4.78 -3.12 -27.11
CA ARG A 148 5.36 -4.35 -27.67
C ARG A 148 6.59 -4.09 -28.56
N ARG A 149 6.84 -2.84 -28.93
CA ARG A 149 8.04 -2.43 -29.66
C ARG A 149 9.01 -1.81 -28.68
N GLU A 150 10.10 -2.52 -28.39
CA GLU A 150 11.12 -2.11 -27.41
C GLU A 150 11.68 -0.70 -27.69
N GLU A 151 11.89 -0.36 -28.96
CA GLU A 151 12.37 0.97 -29.39
C GLU A 151 11.45 2.13 -28.97
N LEU A 152 10.15 1.87 -28.85
CA LEU A 152 9.13 2.87 -28.54
C LEU A 152 8.65 2.82 -27.10
N ALA A 153 8.97 1.75 -26.36
CA ALA A 153 8.41 1.48 -25.04
C ALA A 153 8.61 2.67 -24.08
N SER A 154 9.84 3.17 -23.95
CA SER A 154 10.13 4.30 -23.05
C SER A 154 9.50 5.61 -23.52
N GLU A 155 9.42 5.89 -24.83
CA GLU A 155 8.78 7.14 -25.32
C GLU A 155 7.27 7.14 -25.08
N VAL A 156 6.65 5.98 -25.25
CA VAL A 156 5.22 5.75 -25.03
C VAL A 156 4.90 5.82 -23.54
N LEU A 157 5.70 5.19 -22.68
CA LEU A 157 5.54 5.27 -21.22
C LEU A 157 5.76 6.69 -20.69
N ASN A 158 6.76 7.42 -21.20
CA ASN A 158 6.93 8.84 -20.89
C ASN A 158 5.68 9.66 -21.24
N SER A 159 5.00 9.33 -22.33
CA SER A 159 3.75 10.01 -22.71
C SER A 159 2.62 9.78 -21.68
N LEU A 160 2.65 8.71 -20.88
CA LEU A 160 1.69 8.51 -19.79
C LEU A 160 1.89 9.50 -18.63
N ARG A 161 3.05 10.17 -18.53
CA ARG A 161 3.27 11.24 -17.53
C ARG A 161 2.29 12.39 -17.71
N MET A 162 1.71 12.59 -18.90
CA MET A 162 0.65 13.56 -19.13
C MET A 162 -0.54 13.39 -18.17
N LEU A 163 -0.85 12.16 -17.79
CA LEU A 163 -1.91 11.88 -16.84
C LEU A 163 -1.56 12.41 -15.44
N LEU A 164 -0.28 12.35 -15.04
CA LEU A 164 0.21 12.92 -13.77
C LEU A 164 0.25 14.46 -13.78
N LEU A 165 0.31 15.07 -14.97
CA LEU A 165 0.29 16.53 -15.16
C LEU A 165 -1.12 17.12 -15.17
N MET A 166 -2.15 16.28 -15.19
CA MET A 166 -3.54 16.74 -15.08
C MET A 166 -3.78 17.39 -13.71
N LYS A 167 -4.73 18.32 -13.66
CA LYS A 167 -5.15 18.93 -12.39
C LYS A 167 -5.64 17.82 -11.42
N PRO A 168 -5.22 17.83 -10.13
CA PRO A 168 -5.51 16.75 -9.19
C PRO A 168 -6.99 16.35 -9.12
N HIS A 169 -7.91 17.32 -9.11
CA HIS A 169 -9.35 17.05 -9.04
C HIS A 169 -9.88 16.33 -10.28
N VAL A 170 -9.27 16.50 -11.45
CA VAL A 170 -9.69 15.81 -12.69
C VAL A 170 -9.21 14.37 -12.67
N ILE A 171 -7.93 14.12 -12.37
CA ILE A 171 -7.39 12.76 -12.31
C ILE A 171 -8.10 11.90 -11.26
N TYR A 172 -8.44 12.46 -10.09
CA TYR A 172 -9.18 11.72 -9.05
C TYR A 172 -10.60 11.32 -9.48
N THR A 173 -11.23 12.05 -10.41
CA THR A 173 -12.55 11.67 -10.95
C THR A 173 -12.48 10.65 -12.10
N LEU A 174 -11.29 10.46 -12.67
CA LEU A 174 -11.00 9.51 -13.77
C LEU A 174 -10.23 8.28 -13.27
N SER A 175 -10.07 8.13 -11.96
CA SER A 175 -9.26 7.11 -11.33
C SER A 175 -9.69 5.70 -11.75
N SER A 176 -10.99 5.41 -11.79
CA SER A 176 -11.47 4.10 -12.22
C SER A 176 -11.04 3.79 -13.65
N GLU A 177 -11.27 4.72 -14.58
CA GLU A 177 -11.03 4.51 -16.00
C GLU A 177 -9.53 4.36 -16.28
N ILE A 178 -8.70 5.15 -15.60
CA ILE A 178 -7.24 5.03 -15.70
C ILE A 178 -6.76 3.71 -15.08
N ALA A 179 -7.27 3.30 -13.91
CA ALA A 179 -6.87 2.05 -13.25
C ALA A 179 -7.16 0.82 -14.12
N TYR A 180 -8.33 0.79 -14.78
CA TYR A 180 -8.69 -0.33 -15.66
C TYR A 180 -7.83 -0.34 -16.93
N GLY A 181 -7.53 0.82 -17.51
CA GLY A 181 -6.63 0.92 -18.66
C GLY A 181 -5.19 0.53 -18.31
N LEU A 182 -4.68 0.94 -17.13
CA LEU A 182 -3.38 0.52 -16.62
C LEU A 182 -3.33 -0.98 -16.36
N HIS A 183 -4.41 -1.56 -15.82
CA HIS A 183 -4.49 -3.00 -15.60
C HIS A 183 -4.36 -3.79 -16.89
N GLU A 184 -5.08 -3.40 -17.95
CA GLU A 184 -4.94 -4.05 -19.25
C GLU A 184 -3.56 -3.85 -19.86
N LEU A 185 -2.99 -2.65 -19.73
CA LEU A 185 -1.64 -2.31 -20.22
C LEU A 185 -0.58 -3.20 -19.58
N VAL A 186 -0.55 -3.27 -18.24
CA VAL A 186 0.43 -4.06 -17.48
C VAL A 186 0.23 -5.54 -17.73
N ARG A 187 -1.00 -6.04 -17.70
CA ARG A 187 -1.30 -7.46 -17.93
C ARG A 187 -0.79 -7.97 -19.28
N THR A 188 -0.81 -7.12 -20.30
CA THR A 188 -0.42 -7.49 -21.66
C THR A 188 1.02 -7.14 -22.02
N ASN A 189 1.69 -6.25 -21.26
CA ASN A 189 3.00 -5.70 -21.63
C ASN A 189 4.04 -5.70 -20.49
N ALA A 190 3.76 -6.24 -19.30
CA ALA A 190 4.70 -6.26 -18.17
C ALA A 190 6.08 -6.83 -18.55
N ALA A 191 6.10 -7.84 -19.42
CA ALA A 191 7.34 -8.46 -19.90
C ALA A 191 8.23 -7.54 -20.75
N ASN A 192 7.70 -6.43 -21.29
CA ASN A 192 8.41 -5.50 -22.17
C ASN A 192 8.95 -4.27 -21.42
N ILE A 193 8.81 -4.21 -20.10
CA ILE A 193 9.20 -3.06 -19.27
C ILE A 193 10.43 -3.43 -18.45
N HIS A 194 11.53 -2.72 -18.70
CA HIS A 194 12.84 -3.11 -18.14
C HIS A 194 13.55 -1.99 -17.37
N LYS A 195 13.24 -0.71 -17.63
CA LYS A 195 13.96 0.42 -17.03
C LYS A 195 13.29 0.89 -15.74
N SER A 196 14.07 1.25 -14.72
CA SER A 196 13.55 1.85 -13.49
C SER A 196 12.67 3.09 -13.75
N ASP A 197 13.08 3.99 -14.64
CA ASP A 197 12.30 5.20 -14.99
C ASP A 197 10.91 4.87 -15.58
N ASP A 198 10.83 3.80 -16.37
CA ASP A 198 9.59 3.34 -16.99
C ASP A 198 8.64 2.75 -15.93
N TRP A 199 9.18 2.01 -14.96
CA TRP A 199 8.44 1.52 -13.80
C TRP A 199 7.99 2.65 -12.88
N PHE A 200 8.84 3.65 -12.66
CA PHE A 200 8.52 4.83 -11.85
C PHE A 200 7.23 5.51 -12.32
N ILE A 201 7.06 5.69 -13.63
CA ILE A 201 5.86 6.32 -14.19
C ILE A 201 4.61 5.49 -13.89
N LEU A 202 4.69 4.16 -14.07
CA LEU A 202 3.57 3.26 -13.84
C LEU A 202 3.18 3.18 -12.38
N PHE A 203 4.15 3.06 -11.47
CA PHE A 203 3.88 3.03 -10.03
C PHE A 203 3.39 4.38 -9.51
N SER A 204 3.92 5.51 -10.01
CA SER A 204 3.41 6.84 -9.68
C SER A 204 1.95 7.00 -10.10
N LEU A 205 1.59 6.55 -11.31
CA LEU A 205 0.20 6.55 -11.77
C LEU A 205 -0.68 5.64 -10.91
N LEU A 206 -0.18 4.46 -10.57
CA LEU A 206 -0.88 3.48 -9.74
C LEU A 206 -1.17 4.02 -8.34
N GLU A 207 -0.24 4.77 -7.75
CA GLU A 207 -0.40 5.42 -6.44
C GLU A 207 -1.38 6.60 -6.48
N VAL A 208 -1.25 7.49 -7.46
CA VAL A 208 -2.16 8.63 -7.63
C VAL A 208 -3.59 8.15 -7.90
N VAL A 209 -3.75 7.12 -8.73
CA VAL A 209 -5.08 6.63 -9.12
C VAL A 209 -5.69 5.69 -8.07
N GLY A 210 -4.88 4.82 -7.47
CA GLY A 210 -5.33 3.82 -6.50
C GLY A 210 -5.54 4.40 -5.11
N ALA A 211 -4.61 5.24 -4.64
CA ALA A 211 -4.64 5.79 -3.28
C ALA A 211 -4.97 7.28 -3.22
N ALA A 212 -5.16 7.96 -4.35
CA ALA A 212 -5.39 9.41 -4.41
C ALA A 212 -4.29 10.23 -3.72
N VAL A 213 -3.05 9.78 -3.89
CA VAL A 213 -1.84 10.55 -3.54
C VAL A 213 -1.75 11.75 -4.48
N HIS A 214 -1.36 12.92 -3.97
CA HIS A 214 -1.07 14.05 -4.85
C HIS A 214 0.07 13.72 -5.83
N PRO A 215 -0.06 14.09 -7.12
CA PRO A 215 1.02 13.88 -8.07
C PRO A 215 2.30 14.61 -7.63
N PRO A 216 3.50 14.07 -7.91
CA PRO A 216 4.77 14.64 -7.46
C PRO A 216 4.92 16.14 -7.77
N PRO A 217 5.32 16.99 -6.79
CA PRO A 217 5.34 18.46 -6.93
C PRO A 217 6.22 18.99 -8.08
N ILE A 218 7.30 18.28 -8.41
CA ILE A 218 8.25 18.67 -9.48
C ILE A 218 7.57 18.60 -10.86
N LEU A 219 6.54 17.77 -11.00
CA LEU A 219 5.74 17.67 -12.22
C LEU A 219 4.73 18.83 -12.36
N GLN A 220 4.34 19.50 -11.26
CA GLN A 220 3.29 20.53 -11.26
C GLN A 220 3.82 21.97 -11.18
N SER A 221 5.07 22.16 -10.75
CA SER A 221 5.63 23.45 -10.31
C SER A 221 5.74 24.57 -11.37
N THR A 222 5.55 24.29 -12.66
CA THR A 222 5.66 25.32 -13.71
C THR A 222 4.33 26.00 -14.03
N THR A 223 3.18 25.38 -13.73
CA THR A 223 1.88 25.93 -14.14
C THR A 223 1.38 27.05 -13.21
N GLU A 224 1.79 27.05 -11.94
CA GLU A 224 1.34 28.05 -10.95
C GLU A 224 2.28 29.27 -10.83
N ASN A 225 3.56 29.14 -11.18
CA ASN A 225 4.55 30.20 -10.93
C ASN A 225 4.63 31.30 -12.02
N LEU A 226 3.88 31.21 -13.11
CA LEU A 226 3.82 32.28 -14.13
C LEU A 226 2.83 33.40 -13.81
N SER A 227 1.99 33.27 -12.77
CA SER A 227 0.94 34.25 -12.48
C SER A 227 1.22 35.20 -11.30
N LEU A 228 2.33 35.06 -10.57
CA LEU A 228 2.61 35.92 -9.40
C LEU A 228 3.97 36.65 -9.33
N ASN A 229 4.94 36.41 -10.22
CA ASN A 229 6.23 37.12 -10.16
C ASN A 229 6.36 38.21 -11.25
N LYS A 230 5.44 39.16 -11.26
CA LYS A 230 5.70 40.54 -11.71
C LYS A 230 5.71 41.43 -10.50
N HIS A 231 6.85 41.48 -9.80
CA HIS A 231 7.36 42.61 -9.03
C HIS A 231 8.44 42.05 -8.08
N VAL A 232 9.71 42.21 -8.46
CA VAL A 232 10.84 42.70 -7.67
C VAL A 232 12.10 42.37 -8.48
N HIS A 233 12.41 43.25 -9.43
CA HIS A 233 13.80 43.50 -9.80
C HIS A 233 14.23 44.70 -8.97
N GLN A 234 15.26 44.56 -8.12
CA GLN A 234 16.39 45.48 -8.06
C GLN A 234 17.38 45.13 -6.93
N ASN A 235 18.66 45.09 -7.34
CA ASN A 235 19.89 45.34 -6.58
C ASN A 235 20.30 44.21 -5.60
N TYR A 236 21.49 43.61 -5.68
CA TYR A 236 22.82 44.24 -5.74
C TYR A 236 23.84 43.38 -6.48
N SER A 237 24.78 44.08 -7.12
CA SER A 237 25.98 43.54 -7.73
C SER A 237 27.11 43.34 -6.72
N THR A 238 28.04 42.46 -7.10
CA THR A 238 29.51 42.51 -6.94
C THR A 238 30.23 41.61 -5.92
N THR A 239 31.22 40.91 -6.51
CA THR A 239 32.58 40.59 -6.04
C THR A 239 32.91 39.24 -5.40
N ASN A 240 33.73 38.48 -6.17
CA ASN A 240 34.98 37.77 -5.79
C ASN A 240 34.86 36.56 -4.84
N ALA A 241 35.61 35.47 -4.95
CA ALA A 241 36.55 34.92 -5.93
C ALA A 241 36.82 33.45 -5.50
N GLU A 242 37.05 32.60 -6.51
CA GLU A 242 37.90 31.40 -6.57
C GLU A 242 38.09 30.48 -5.34
N SER A 243 37.71 29.21 -5.51
CA SER A 243 38.52 28.07 -5.06
C SER A 243 38.07 26.80 -5.79
N ASP A 244 38.93 26.34 -6.70
CA ASP A 244 38.78 25.12 -7.48
C ASP A 244 38.90 23.86 -6.60
N THR A 245 37.96 22.92 -6.76
CA THR A 245 38.24 21.48 -6.57
C THR A 245 37.48 20.72 -7.65
N GLU A 246 38.23 19.97 -8.44
CA GLU A 246 37.77 19.21 -9.60
C GLU A 246 36.68 18.20 -9.22
N CYS A 247 35.49 18.35 -9.81
CA CYS A 247 34.47 17.30 -9.84
C CYS A 247 34.17 16.96 -11.30
N SER A 248 34.53 15.75 -11.70
CA SER A 248 34.13 15.12 -12.95
C SER A 248 32.63 14.80 -12.89
N ASP A 249 31.81 15.70 -13.40
CA ASP A 249 30.43 15.41 -13.82
C ASP A 249 30.08 16.31 -15.01
N CYS A 250 30.55 15.92 -16.19
CA CYS A 250 30.25 16.58 -17.46
C CYS A 250 29.69 15.59 -18.49
N LEU A 251 28.53 15.00 -18.23
CA LEU A 251 27.78 14.32 -19.29
C LEU A 251 26.28 14.57 -19.13
N THR A 252 25.80 15.65 -19.75
CA THR A 252 24.53 15.71 -20.51
C THR A 252 24.24 17.15 -20.95
N THR A 253 24.96 17.63 -21.96
CA THR A 253 24.46 18.77 -22.76
C THR A 253 24.94 18.65 -24.20
N SER A 254 24.34 17.70 -24.91
CA SER A 254 24.24 17.77 -26.37
C SER A 254 22.75 17.77 -26.73
N ILE A 255 22.05 18.83 -26.31
CA ILE A 255 20.73 19.15 -26.83
C ILE A 255 20.97 19.79 -28.20
N ILE A 256 20.72 19.00 -29.24
CA ILE A 256 20.69 19.49 -30.61
C ILE A 256 19.52 20.45 -30.73
N ASP A 257 19.90 21.66 -31.12
CA ASP A 257 19.12 22.81 -31.50
C ASP A 257 18.06 22.46 -32.57
N LYS A 258 16.80 22.30 -32.15
CA LYS A 258 15.60 22.42 -33.00
C LYS A 258 14.47 23.05 -32.19
N GLY A 259 14.20 24.31 -32.48
CA GLY A 259 13.08 25.06 -31.92
C GLY A 259 11.72 24.44 -32.22
N TYR A 260 10.75 24.75 -31.34
CA TYR A 260 9.34 24.34 -31.27
C TYR A 260 9.04 23.02 -30.53
N LEU A 261 8.77 23.08 -29.21
CA LEU A 261 7.46 22.80 -28.55
C LEU A 261 7.54 22.40 -27.05
N SER A 262 6.45 22.72 -26.35
CA SER A 262 6.14 22.83 -24.92
C SER A 262 6.32 21.60 -23.98
N ASP A 263 6.97 20.52 -24.40
CA ASP A 263 6.81 19.21 -23.72
C ASP A 263 8.04 18.79 -22.87
N SER A 264 9.00 19.69 -22.64
CA SER A 264 10.27 19.37 -21.95
C SER A 264 10.10 18.82 -20.53
N GLU A 265 8.97 19.07 -19.89
CA GLU A 265 8.63 18.58 -18.54
C GLU A 265 8.42 17.06 -18.49
N ILE A 266 7.95 16.48 -19.60
CA ILE A 266 7.71 15.04 -19.76
C ILE A 266 9.03 14.24 -19.77
N TYR A 267 10.16 14.90 -20.08
CA TYR A 267 11.47 14.26 -20.21
C TYR A 267 12.43 14.63 -19.08
N ARG A 268 12.05 15.52 -18.16
CA ARG A 268 12.88 15.80 -16.98
C ARG A 268 12.90 14.57 -16.07
N ARG A 269 14.11 14.17 -15.67
CA ARG A 269 14.34 13.18 -14.62
C ARG A 269 13.68 13.70 -13.34
N SER A 270 12.69 12.99 -12.84
CA SER A 270 12.07 13.33 -11.56
C SER A 270 12.85 12.61 -10.49
N ASP A 271 13.43 13.38 -9.58
CA ASP A 271 13.92 12.80 -8.34
C ASP A 271 12.72 12.21 -7.59
N TYR A 272 12.98 11.03 -7.02
CA TYR A 272 12.09 10.22 -6.20
C TYR A 272 11.15 11.10 -5.35
N ILE A 273 9.91 10.65 -5.13
CA ILE A 273 9.27 10.99 -3.85
C ILE A 273 10.14 10.28 -2.83
N VAL A 274 11.18 10.96 -2.35
CA VAL A 274 11.94 10.59 -1.15
C VAL A 274 10.96 10.71 0.00
N VAL A 275 10.08 9.73 0.13
CA VAL A 275 9.72 9.27 1.46
C VAL A 275 11.03 8.69 1.97
N SER A 276 11.67 9.45 2.85
CA SER A 276 12.88 9.04 3.53
C SER A 276 12.73 7.58 3.93
N HIS A 277 13.74 6.77 3.65
CA HIS A 277 13.87 5.39 4.15
C HIS A 277 13.93 5.29 5.68
N ASN A 278 13.52 6.35 6.38
CA ASN A 278 13.58 6.50 7.80
C ASN A 278 12.23 7.04 8.29
N ASP A 279 11.67 6.24 9.18
CA ASP A 279 10.78 6.60 10.26
C ASP A 279 9.29 6.38 10.05
N PHE A 280 8.75 5.59 10.98
CA PHE A 280 7.33 5.31 11.21
C PHE A 280 6.50 6.61 11.35
N ASP A 281 7.13 7.73 11.71
CA ASP A 281 6.52 9.06 11.85
C ASP A 281 6.58 9.93 10.59
N THR A 282 7.52 9.70 9.65
CA THR A 282 7.52 10.41 8.36
C THR A 282 6.33 10.01 7.50
N PHE A 283 5.83 8.78 7.70
CA PHE A 283 4.55 8.32 7.17
C PHE A 283 3.38 9.19 7.66
N ARG A 284 3.49 9.79 8.86
CA ARG A 284 2.43 10.61 9.46
C ARG A 284 2.34 12.05 8.97
N ASN A 285 3.48 12.66 8.67
CA ASN A 285 3.52 14.05 8.22
C ASN A 285 3.22 14.23 6.73
N GLN A 286 3.09 13.14 5.97
CA GLN A 286 2.62 13.14 4.57
C GLN A 286 1.09 13.00 4.45
N TYR A 287 0.35 12.81 5.55
CA TYR A 287 -1.10 12.54 5.50
C TYR A 287 -1.98 13.76 5.13
N ASP A 288 -1.42 14.97 5.01
CA ASP A 288 -2.11 16.09 4.37
C ASP A 288 -2.21 15.91 2.83
N GLN A 289 -1.60 14.86 2.27
CA GLN A 289 -1.51 14.66 0.82
C GLN A 289 -2.51 13.64 0.21
N PHE A 290 -3.34 12.99 1.02
CA PHE A 290 -4.28 11.98 0.51
C PHE A 290 -5.67 12.57 0.31
N SER A 291 -6.15 12.53 -0.93
CA SER A 291 -7.55 12.83 -1.25
C SER A 291 -8.42 11.58 -1.09
N ARG A 292 -9.75 11.72 -1.17
CA ARG A 292 -10.66 10.56 -1.14
C ARG A 292 -10.45 9.70 -2.40
N HIS A 293 -9.86 8.52 -2.22
CA HIS A 293 -9.66 7.57 -3.31
C HIS A 293 -10.98 6.91 -3.75
N ASP A 294 -11.03 6.55 -5.03
CA ASP A 294 -12.09 5.71 -5.57
C ASP A 294 -11.85 4.24 -5.24
N ARG A 295 -12.83 3.61 -4.59
CA ARG A 295 -12.82 2.19 -4.22
C ARG A 295 -12.58 1.28 -5.43
N ARG A 296 -13.17 1.58 -6.59
CA ARG A 296 -13.03 0.73 -7.80
C ARG A 296 -11.60 0.82 -8.34
N ALA A 297 -11.04 2.02 -8.34
CA ALA A 297 -9.66 2.26 -8.75
C ALA A 297 -8.66 1.56 -7.81
N LEU A 298 -8.85 1.66 -6.49
CA LEU A 298 -7.99 0.98 -5.50
C LEU A 298 -7.99 -0.53 -5.69
N ASN A 299 -9.17 -1.15 -5.77
CA ASN A 299 -9.29 -2.60 -5.98
C ASN A 299 -8.56 -3.05 -7.25
N LYS A 300 -8.82 -2.35 -8.36
CA LYS A 300 -8.18 -2.68 -9.63
C LYS A 300 -6.67 -2.48 -9.56
N SER A 301 -6.21 -1.46 -8.83
CA SER A 301 -4.77 -1.21 -8.63
C SER A 301 -4.11 -2.29 -7.78
N CYS A 302 -4.79 -2.81 -6.75
CA CYS A 302 -4.33 -3.97 -5.99
C CYS A 302 -4.26 -5.25 -6.85
N GLU A 303 -5.19 -5.44 -7.80
CA GLU A 303 -5.10 -6.54 -8.77
C GLU A 303 -3.84 -6.43 -9.64
N ILE A 304 -3.44 -5.22 -10.05
CA ILE A 304 -2.20 -4.98 -10.81
C ILE A 304 -0.99 -5.39 -9.98
N LEU A 305 -0.89 -4.94 -8.72
CA LEU A 305 0.20 -5.34 -7.82
C LEU A 305 0.23 -6.84 -7.61
N SER A 306 -0.93 -7.45 -7.40
CA SER A 306 -1.05 -8.90 -7.23
C SER A 306 -0.54 -9.65 -8.46
N PHE A 307 -0.91 -9.21 -9.66
CA PHE A 307 -0.42 -9.80 -10.91
C PHE A 307 1.11 -9.70 -11.03
N LEU A 308 1.68 -8.52 -10.77
CA LEU A 308 3.13 -8.30 -10.85
C LEU A 308 3.92 -9.12 -9.83
N ILE A 309 3.44 -9.18 -8.58
CA ILE A 309 4.21 -9.76 -7.47
C ILE A 309 4.12 -11.28 -7.42
N HIS A 310 3.01 -11.89 -7.81
CA HIS A 310 2.88 -13.34 -7.77
C HIS A 310 3.80 -14.03 -8.80
N ASP A 311 4.02 -13.43 -9.96
CA ASP A 311 4.93 -13.93 -10.98
C ASP A 311 6.36 -13.40 -10.76
N ALA A 312 7.30 -14.31 -10.54
CA ALA A 312 8.69 -13.93 -10.29
C ALA A 312 9.37 -13.30 -11.51
N ALA A 313 8.81 -13.46 -12.72
CA ALA A 313 9.37 -12.88 -13.94
C ALA A 313 9.23 -11.35 -14.00
N TYR A 314 8.23 -10.77 -13.33
CA TYR A 314 7.97 -9.32 -13.42
C TYR A 314 8.60 -8.51 -12.30
N VAL A 315 8.96 -9.13 -11.17
CA VAL A 315 9.63 -8.43 -10.07
C VAL A 315 11.14 -8.50 -10.27
N THR A 316 11.76 -7.36 -10.53
CA THR A 316 13.19 -7.20 -10.79
C THR A 316 13.79 -6.20 -9.80
N GLN A 317 15.12 -6.10 -9.75
CA GLN A 317 15.79 -5.09 -8.91
C GLN A 317 15.34 -3.65 -9.25
N GLU A 318 15.03 -3.39 -10.53
CA GLU A 318 14.63 -2.06 -11.03
C GLU A 318 13.26 -1.60 -10.51
N ASN A 319 12.39 -2.52 -10.10
CA ASN A 319 11.02 -2.22 -9.66
C ASN A 319 10.65 -2.69 -8.25
N PHE A 320 11.53 -3.44 -7.59
CA PHE A 320 11.27 -4.02 -6.27
C PHE A 320 10.92 -2.96 -5.22
N GLU A 321 11.69 -1.87 -5.17
CA GLU A 321 11.45 -0.76 -4.24
C GLU A 321 10.10 -0.07 -4.51
N TYR A 322 9.69 0.06 -5.78
CA TYR A 322 8.39 0.63 -6.16
C TYR A 322 7.22 -0.28 -5.75
N CYS A 323 7.37 -1.61 -5.87
CA CYS A 323 6.37 -2.56 -5.36
C CYS A 323 6.13 -2.36 -3.85
N ILE A 324 7.21 -2.26 -3.07
CA ILE A 324 7.11 -2.05 -1.61
C ILE A 324 6.43 -0.73 -1.31
N HIS A 325 6.88 0.36 -1.95
CA HIS A 325 6.34 1.69 -1.74
C HIS A 325 4.84 1.74 -2.06
N CYS A 326 4.44 1.23 -3.23
CA CYS A 326 3.04 1.22 -3.65
C CYS A 326 2.15 0.38 -2.71
N ILE A 327 2.63 -0.76 -2.20
CA ILE A 327 1.89 -1.53 -1.19
C ILE A 327 1.71 -0.72 0.09
N ARG A 328 2.76 -0.05 0.59
CA ARG A 328 2.68 0.79 1.80
C ARG A 328 1.68 1.92 1.62
N THR A 329 1.70 2.58 0.46
CA THR A 329 0.72 3.61 0.08
C THR A 329 -0.71 3.07 0.08
N PHE A 330 -0.93 1.86 -0.44
CA PHE A 330 -2.25 1.24 -0.46
C PHE A 330 -2.71 0.80 0.93
N ILE A 331 -1.79 0.31 1.77
CA ILE A 331 -2.07 0.02 3.18
C ILE A 331 -2.62 1.29 3.86
N GLU A 332 -1.99 2.45 3.67
CA GLU A 332 -2.47 3.70 4.24
C GLU A 332 -3.85 4.09 3.71
N ALA A 333 -4.09 3.96 2.41
CA ALA A 333 -5.41 4.20 1.82
C ALA A 333 -6.50 3.33 2.48
N THR A 334 -6.20 2.06 2.80
CA THR A 334 -7.15 1.17 3.49
C THR A 334 -7.40 1.55 4.96
N VAL A 335 -6.47 2.26 5.61
CA VAL A 335 -6.59 2.69 7.01
C VAL A 335 -7.29 4.06 7.11
N ILE A 336 -6.93 5.03 6.26
CA ILE A 336 -7.43 6.42 6.30
C ILE A 336 -8.96 6.50 6.15
N GLN A 337 -9.58 5.64 5.34
CA GLN A 337 -11.04 5.68 5.13
C GLN A 337 -11.84 5.43 6.44
N GLN A 338 -11.21 4.91 7.48
CA GLN A 338 -11.84 4.62 8.76
C GLN A 338 -11.83 5.82 9.71
N SER A 339 -10.80 6.68 9.67
CA SER A 339 -10.68 7.86 10.56
C SER A 339 -11.66 8.97 10.19
N ASP A 340 -11.85 9.23 8.91
CA ASP A 340 -12.76 10.30 8.40
C ASP A 340 -14.25 10.05 8.67
N LYS A 341 -14.64 8.80 8.95
CA LYS A 341 -16.04 8.45 9.23
C LYS A 341 -16.41 8.57 10.71
N GLN A 342 -15.45 8.62 11.62
CA GLN A 342 -15.73 8.89 13.04
C GLN A 342 -16.09 10.37 13.25
N THR A 343 -15.43 11.29 12.55
CA THR A 343 -15.73 12.73 12.59
C THR A 343 -17.07 13.05 11.92
N SER A 344 -17.44 12.38 10.83
CA SER A 344 -18.73 12.62 10.15
C SER A 344 -19.94 12.14 10.97
N LYS A 345 -19.82 11.02 11.70
CA LYS A 345 -20.90 10.54 12.60
C LYS A 345 -21.23 11.51 13.74
N LEU A 346 -20.25 12.23 14.28
CA LEU A 346 -20.46 13.27 15.29
C LEU A 346 -21.23 14.48 14.73
N THR A 347 -20.97 14.87 13.48
CA THR A 347 -21.69 15.99 12.83
C THR A 347 -23.12 15.63 12.42
N THR A 348 -23.38 14.39 11.98
CA THR A 348 -24.73 13.94 11.59
C THR A 348 -25.65 13.74 12.79
N ASN A 349 -25.12 13.27 13.93
CA ASN A 349 -25.88 13.18 15.19
C ASN A 349 -26.25 14.55 15.75
N ASN A 350 -25.37 15.55 15.63
CA ASN A 350 -25.71 16.92 16.00
C ASN A 350 -26.83 17.50 15.12
N ASN A 351 -26.85 17.18 13.82
CA ASN A 351 -27.93 17.61 12.92
C ASN A 351 -29.27 16.86 13.14
N ARG A 352 -29.25 15.60 13.59
CA ARG A 352 -30.46 14.88 14.04
C ARG A 352 -31.05 15.49 15.31
N ASN A 353 -30.19 15.88 16.26
CA ASN A 353 -30.61 16.56 17.49
C ASN A 353 -31.13 17.99 17.22
N ILE A 354 -30.54 18.74 16.28
CA ILE A 354 -31.04 20.08 15.90
C ILE A 354 -32.42 20.01 15.20
N LYS A 355 -32.68 18.97 14.40
CA LYS A 355 -34.01 18.76 13.78
C LYS A 355 -35.08 18.31 14.79
N GLN A 356 -34.71 17.58 15.85
CA GLN A 356 -35.64 17.25 16.94
C GLN A 356 -35.93 18.45 17.84
N ILE A 357 -34.94 19.31 18.12
CA ILE A 357 -35.15 20.50 18.97
C ILE A 357 -36.01 21.57 18.28
N ARG A 358 -35.96 21.71 16.95
CA ARG A 358 -36.85 22.63 16.21
C ARG A 358 -38.30 22.16 16.08
N LYS A 359 -38.63 20.91 16.42
CA LYS A 359 -40.02 20.41 16.39
C LYS A 359 -40.77 20.58 17.72
N VAL A 360 -40.09 20.94 18.81
CA VAL A 360 -40.70 21.10 20.15
C VAL A 360 -41.13 22.55 20.44
N THR A 361 -40.83 23.52 19.57
CA THR A 361 -41.20 24.95 19.76
C THR A 361 -42.26 25.45 18.78
N SER A 362 -43.13 24.57 18.26
CA SER A 362 -44.19 25.00 17.32
C SER A 362 -45.50 24.24 17.56
N SER A 363 -46.02 24.33 18.78
CA SER A 363 -47.40 23.95 19.09
C SER A 363 -48.29 25.20 19.09
N ASN A 364 -48.88 25.50 17.93
CA ASN A 364 -50.21 26.11 17.80
C ASN A 364 -50.60 26.22 16.32
N SER A 365 -51.30 25.22 15.79
CA SER A 365 -52.44 25.40 14.88
C SER A 365 -53.03 24.04 14.52
N LEU A 366 -54.36 23.99 14.49
CA LEU A 366 -55.20 22.84 14.20
C LEU A 366 -55.00 22.38 12.75
N ASN A 367 -54.91 21.06 12.54
CA ASN A 367 -55.80 20.34 11.61
C ASN A 367 -55.53 18.83 11.64
N ASN A 368 -56.62 18.10 11.83
CA ASN A 368 -56.76 16.67 11.64
C ASN A 368 -56.79 16.41 10.12
N GLU A 369 -55.97 15.48 9.62
CA GLU A 369 -56.07 14.71 8.36
C GLU A 369 -54.63 14.31 7.94
N ASN A 370 -54.19 13.10 8.34
CA ASN A 370 -53.17 12.23 7.68
C ASN A 370 -52.56 11.23 8.67
N PHE A 371 -53.35 10.25 9.12
CA PHE A 371 -52.86 9.15 9.97
C PHE A 371 -52.21 7.99 9.18
N ASN A 372 -52.17 8.03 7.83
CA ASN A 372 -51.63 6.94 6.99
C ASN A 372 -50.29 7.23 6.28
N GLU A 373 -49.71 8.42 6.40
CA GLU A 373 -48.39 8.74 5.79
C GLU A 373 -47.20 8.57 6.75
N GLN A 374 -47.44 8.54 8.07
CA GLN A 374 -46.37 8.41 9.06
C GLN A 374 -45.82 6.98 9.16
N THR A 375 -46.66 5.95 8.97
CA THR A 375 -46.25 4.54 8.99
C THR A 375 -45.45 4.16 7.74
N ASN A 376 -45.81 4.67 6.57
CA ASN A 376 -45.06 4.42 5.32
C ASN A 376 -43.71 5.13 5.27
N ASN A 377 -43.57 6.32 5.87
CA ASN A 377 -42.29 7.04 5.95
C ASN A 377 -41.34 6.44 7.00
N GLN A 378 -41.86 5.91 8.12
CA GLN A 378 -41.04 5.14 9.06
C GLN A 378 -40.54 3.82 8.44
N ILE A 379 -41.38 3.09 7.70
CA ILE A 379 -40.98 1.84 7.04
C ILE A 379 -39.99 2.10 5.89
N LYS A 380 -40.12 3.21 5.14
CA LYS A 380 -39.13 3.62 4.11
C LYS A 380 -37.80 4.08 4.72
N GLN A 381 -37.80 4.80 5.85
CA GLN A 381 -36.57 5.17 6.56
C GLN A 381 -35.89 3.96 7.19
N SER A 382 -36.64 3.06 7.83
CA SER A 382 -36.08 1.80 8.34
C SER A 382 -35.48 0.96 7.21
N ARG A 383 -36.18 0.80 6.07
CA ARG A 383 -35.63 0.06 4.91
C ARG A 383 -34.37 0.71 4.32
N SER A 384 -34.31 2.04 4.18
CA SER A 384 -33.09 2.70 3.69
C SER A 384 -31.92 2.63 4.67
N ASP A 385 -32.19 2.70 5.99
CA ASP A 385 -31.15 2.59 7.02
C ASP A 385 -30.57 1.16 7.08
N TYR A 386 -31.38 0.11 6.86
CA TYR A 386 -30.87 -1.27 6.74
C TYR A 386 -30.03 -1.47 5.47
N ASP A 387 -30.47 -0.95 4.32
CA ASP A 387 -29.74 -1.06 3.06
C ASP A 387 -28.39 -0.30 3.10
N ASP A 388 -28.34 0.85 3.80
CA ASP A 388 -27.10 1.63 4.00
C ASP A 388 -26.13 0.95 4.99
N ASP A 389 -26.63 0.33 6.06
CA ASP A 389 -25.81 -0.42 7.01
C ASP A 389 -25.20 -1.69 6.38
N ASP A 390 -25.96 -2.41 5.56
CA ASP A 390 -25.47 -3.58 4.80
C ASP A 390 -24.41 -3.18 3.76
N MET A 391 -24.62 -2.07 3.04
CA MET A 391 -23.63 -1.53 2.12
C MET A 391 -22.35 -1.11 2.85
N GLN A 392 -22.48 -0.46 4.02
CA GLN A 392 -21.35 -0.01 4.82
C GLN A 392 -20.57 -1.20 5.43
N GLN A 393 -21.24 -2.29 5.77
CA GLN A 393 -20.59 -3.52 6.21
C GLN A 393 -19.86 -4.21 5.06
N SER A 394 -20.46 -4.27 3.86
CA SER A 394 -19.80 -4.76 2.64
C SER A 394 -18.54 -3.96 2.30
N ILE A 395 -18.59 -2.63 2.42
CA ILE A 395 -17.42 -1.75 2.25
C ILE A 395 -16.31 -2.17 3.23
N LYS A 396 -16.60 -2.24 4.53
CA LYS A 396 -15.60 -2.60 5.55
C LYS A 396 -14.97 -3.98 5.30
N GLN A 397 -15.76 -4.96 4.88
CA GLN A 397 -15.29 -6.29 4.56
C GLN A 397 -14.35 -6.28 3.36
N GLU A 398 -14.65 -5.52 2.32
CA GLU A 398 -13.78 -5.44 1.14
C GLU A 398 -12.44 -4.76 1.47
N TYR A 399 -12.46 -3.66 2.22
CA TYR A 399 -11.22 -3.05 2.70
C TYR A 399 -10.44 -4.01 3.60
N GLN A 400 -11.11 -4.86 4.37
CA GLN A 400 -10.46 -5.89 5.19
C GLN A 400 -9.78 -6.93 4.30
N SER A 401 -10.45 -7.43 3.26
CA SER A 401 -9.82 -8.36 2.30
C SER A 401 -8.66 -7.72 1.56
N LEU A 402 -8.78 -6.44 1.15
CA LEU A 402 -7.71 -5.68 0.52
C LEU A 402 -6.47 -5.58 1.43
N ALA A 403 -6.65 -5.22 2.70
CA ALA A 403 -5.55 -5.11 3.65
C ALA A 403 -4.85 -6.47 3.90
N LEU A 404 -5.62 -7.56 3.96
CA LEU A 404 -5.05 -8.91 4.08
C LEU A 404 -4.31 -9.34 2.81
N GLN A 405 -4.85 -9.01 1.63
CA GLN A 405 -4.17 -9.28 0.36
C GLN A 405 -2.85 -8.50 0.27
N LEU A 406 -2.84 -7.21 0.62
CA LEU A 406 -1.62 -6.40 0.63
C LEU A 406 -0.58 -6.95 1.60
N LEU A 407 -1.02 -7.44 2.76
CA LEU A 407 -0.17 -8.12 3.74
C LEU A 407 0.46 -9.40 3.17
N ASP A 408 -0.29 -10.22 2.45
CA ASP A 408 0.21 -11.42 1.77
C ASP A 408 1.23 -11.07 0.67
N LEU A 409 1.00 -9.98 -0.08
CA LEU A 409 1.95 -9.47 -1.08
C LEU A 409 3.25 -8.97 -0.42
N MET A 410 3.17 -8.26 0.71
CA MET A 410 4.36 -7.84 1.48
C MET A 410 5.17 -9.05 1.95
N HIS A 411 4.49 -10.08 2.46
CA HIS A 411 5.17 -11.31 2.88
C HIS A 411 5.83 -12.02 1.69
N THR A 412 5.15 -12.07 0.53
CA THR A 412 5.71 -12.66 -0.69
C THR A 412 7.00 -11.94 -1.13
N LEU A 413 7.00 -10.60 -1.11
CA LEU A 413 8.20 -9.81 -1.41
C LEU A 413 9.31 -10.06 -0.37
N HIS A 414 8.97 -10.18 0.91
CA HIS A 414 9.94 -10.48 1.97
C HIS A 414 10.67 -11.80 1.70
N MET A 415 9.92 -12.85 1.37
CA MET A 415 10.46 -14.18 1.09
C MET A 415 11.28 -14.26 -0.21
N ARG A 416 11.03 -13.35 -1.16
CA ARG A 416 11.76 -13.30 -2.45
C ARG A 416 12.93 -12.32 -2.44
N ALA A 417 13.01 -11.41 -1.47
CA ALA A 417 14.01 -10.34 -1.41
C ALA A 417 15.44 -10.88 -1.56
N ALA A 418 15.80 -11.91 -0.80
CA ALA A 418 17.13 -12.51 -0.86
C ALA A 418 17.43 -13.15 -2.23
N GLN A 419 16.42 -13.73 -2.91
CA GLN A 419 16.60 -14.35 -4.23
C GLN A 419 16.82 -13.31 -5.33
N ILE A 420 16.10 -12.19 -5.27
CA ILE A 420 16.18 -11.10 -6.25
C ILE A 420 17.54 -10.42 -6.19
N TYR A 421 18.09 -10.24 -4.98
CA TYR A 421 19.39 -9.58 -4.76
C TYR A 421 20.61 -10.52 -4.78
N LYS A 422 20.41 -11.85 -4.82
CA LYS A 422 21.49 -12.86 -4.91
C LYS A 422 22.21 -12.92 -6.26
N GLN A 423 21.69 -12.26 -7.30
CA GLN A 423 22.29 -12.27 -8.64
C GLN A 423 23.54 -11.36 -8.77
N ILE A 424 24.02 -10.79 -7.66
CA ILE A 424 25.18 -9.89 -7.61
C ILE A 424 26.34 -10.62 -6.93
N PRO A 425 27.60 -10.51 -7.41
CA PRO A 425 28.76 -11.09 -6.73
C PRO A 425 28.84 -10.58 -5.27
N ILE A 426 29.02 -11.54 -4.35
CA ILE A 426 28.83 -11.39 -2.90
C ILE A 426 29.89 -10.46 -2.29
N ASP A 427 29.58 -9.17 -2.18
CA ASP A 427 30.27 -8.22 -1.31
C ASP A 427 29.38 -7.85 -0.11
N GLN A 428 29.99 -7.58 1.06
CA GLN A 428 29.31 -7.20 2.32
C GLN A 428 28.38 -5.97 2.18
N THR A 429 28.53 -5.18 1.11
CA THR A 429 27.69 -4.04 0.75
C THR A 429 26.24 -4.44 0.43
N ILE A 430 25.99 -5.67 -0.01
CA ILE A 430 24.65 -6.15 -0.41
C ILE A 430 23.76 -6.42 0.80
N SER A 431 24.32 -6.91 1.93
CA SER A 431 23.52 -7.18 3.14
C SER A 431 22.89 -5.88 3.67
N ASN A 432 23.71 -4.83 3.78
CA ASN A 432 23.24 -3.50 4.19
C ASN A 432 22.17 -2.97 3.23
N ALA A 433 22.38 -3.09 1.92
CA ALA A 433 21.40 -2.65 0.93
C ALA A 433 20.07 -3.43 1.05
N LEU A 434 20.13 -4.75 1.29
CA LEU A 434 18.95 -5.60 1.45
C LEU A 434 18.14 -5.24 2.70
N TRP A 435 18.80 -4.94 3.82
CA TRP A 435 18.11 -4.46 5.01
C TRP A 435 17.38 -3.13 4.75
N TYR A 436 18.10 -2.10 4.27
CA TYR A 436 17.54 -0.75 4.16
C TYR A 436 16.55 -0.58 3.00
N LYS A 437 16.74 -1.28 1.87
CA LYS A 437 15.88 -1.16 0.69
C LYS A 437 14.72 -2.15 0.68
N CYS A 438 14.87 -3.30 1.34
CA CYS A 438 13.92 -4.41 1.21
C CYS A 438 13.27 -4.77 2.56
N TRP A 439 14.03 -5.36 3.48
CA TRP A 439 13.46 -5.97 4.67
C TRP A 439 12.90 -4.95 5.66
N CYS A 440 13.64 -3.88 5.97
CA CYS A 440 13.17 -2.85 6.90
C CYS A 440 11.88 -2.17 6.42
N PRO A 441 11.79 -1.69 5.16
CA PRO A 441 10.54 -1.12 4.63
C PRO A 441 9.35 -2.08 4.65
N ILE A 442 9.56 -3.37 4.37
CA ILE A 442 8.50 -4.37 4.40
C ILE A 442 8.02 -4.59 5.84
N LEU A 443 8.94 -4.78 6.78
CA LEU A 443 8.61 -4.95 8.19
C LEU A 443 7.84 -3.74 8.73
N GLN A 444 8.23 -2.52 8.36
CA GLN A 444 7.49 -1.31 8.71
C GLN A 444 6.04 -1.34 8.19
N GLY A 445 5.81 -1.73 6.93
CA GLY A 445 4.45 -1.85 6.38
C GLY A 445 3.62 -2.92 7.10
N ILE A 446 4.22 -4.05 7.48
CA ILE A 446 3.55 -5.08 8.29
C ILE A 446 3.20 -4.51 9.69
N THR A 447 4.14 -3.82 10.35
CA THR A 447 3.88 -3.21 11.66
C THR A 447 2.79 -2.15 11.62
N ARG A 448 2.65 -1.42 10.50
CA ARG A 448 1.57 -0.45 10.30
C ARG A 448 0.19 -1.11 10.36
N LEU A 449 0.06 -2.32 9.83
CA LEU A 449 -1.15 -3.15 9.90
C LEU A 449 -1.38 -3.78 11.27
N CYS A 450 -0.33 -3.99 12.08
CA CYS A 450 -0.49 -4.39 13.48
C CYS A 450 -1.23 -3.32 14.32
N CYS A 451 -1.26 -2.06 13.87
CA CYS A 451 -2.01 -0.96 14.49
C CYS A 451 -3.37 -0.68 13.82
N ASP A 452 -3.86 -1.55 12.93
CA ASP A 452 -5.14 -1.38 12.24
C ASP A 452 -6.34 -1.44 13.20
N SER A 453 -7.47 -0.78 12.91
CA SER A 453 -8.65 -0.86 13.78
C SER A 453 -9.32 -2.24 13.78
N ARG A 454 -9.14 -3.03 12.72
CA ARG A 454 -9.77 -4.34 12.51
C ARG A 454 -8.94 -5.45 13.16
N ARG A 455 -9.55 -6.18 14.10
CA ARG A 455 -8.89 -7.28 14.83
C ARG A 455 -8.31 -8.36 13.90
N ALA A 456 -9.04 -8.74 12.84
CA ALA A 456 -8.60 -9.77 11.90
C ALA A 456 -7.30 -9.37 11.16
N VAL A 457 -7.19 -8.10 10.77
CA VAL A 457 -6.00 -7.55 10.11
C VAL A 457 -4.82 -7.51 11.09
N ARG A 458 -5.03 -6.98 12.31
CA ARG A 458 -3.98 -6.95 13.34
C ARG A 458 -3.42 -8.34 13.68
N SER A 459 -4.31 -9.31 13.90
CA SER A 459 -3.92 -10.68 14.27
C SER A 459 -3.12 -11.35 13.15
N SER A 460 -3.54 -11.16 11.90
CA SER A 460 -2.82 -11.70 10.74
C SER A 460 -1.47 -11.01 10.54
N ALA A 461 -1.44 -9.67 10.61
CA ALA A 461 -0.21 -8.87 10.47
C ALA A 461 0.83 -9.26 11.51
N LEU A 462 0.42 -9.48 12.75
CA LEU A 462 1.30 -9.94 13.81
C LEU A 462 1.84 -11.35 13.55
N GLY A 463 1.00 -12.26 13.04
CA GLY A 463 1.43 -13.59 12.64
C GLY A 463 2.49 -13.54 11.55
N TYR A 464 2.32 -12.68 10.55
CA TYR A 464 3.33 -12.45 9.50
C TYR A 464 4.58 -11.76 10.03
N LEU A 465 4.46 -10.75 10.89
CA LEU A 465 5.60 -10.07 11.52
C LEU A 465 6.49 -11.06 12.27
N GLN A 466 5.87 -11.94 13.07
CA GLN A 466 6.59 -12.99 13.78
C GLN A 466 7.29 -13.96 12.83
N ARG A 467 6.64 -14.39 11.75
CA ARG A 467 7.26 -15.27 10.75
C ARG A 467 8.40 -14.60 10.01
N CYS A 468 8.22 -13.34 9.59
CA CYS A 468 9.24 -12.57 8.89
C CYS A 468 10.45 -12.36 9.80
N VAL A 469 10.30 -11.78 11.00
CA VAL A 469 11.47 -11.46 11.84
C VAL A 469 12.21 -12.70 12.35
N LEU A 470 11.49 -13.80 12.61
CA LEU A 470 12.09 -15.05 13.09
C LEU A 470 12.57 -15.98 11.97
N LEU A 471 12.53 -15.53 10.71
CA LEU A 471 12.95 -16.34 9.57
C LEU A 471 14.46 -16.59 9.63
N PRO A 472 14.96 -17.82 9.37
CA PRO A 472 16.39 -18.12 9.44
C PRO A 472 17.26 -17.26 8.51
N GLU A 473 16.71 -16.78 7.38
CA GLU A 473 17.46 -15.94 6.44
C GLU A 473 17.84 -14.57 7.04
N LEU A 474 17.12 -14.08 8.05
CA LEU A 474 17.48 -12.85 8.75
C LEU A 474 18.58 -13.05 9.80
N HIS A 475 19.00 -14.29 10.10
CA HIS A 475 20.16 -14.53 10.97
C HIS A 475 21.48 -14.07 10.33
N ILE A 476 21.47 -13.76 9.03
CA ILE A 476 22.60 -13.15 8.31
C ILE A 476 22.81 -11.69 8.74
N LEU A 477 21.82 -11.04 9.35
CA LEU A 477 21.92 -9.65 9.78
C LEU A 477 23.06 -9.42 10.79
N SER A 478 23.78 -8.33 10.58
CA SER A 478 24.79 -7.80 11.47
C SER A 478 24.17 -7.30 12.79
N PRO A 479 24.98 -7.15 13.86
CA PRO A 479 24.51 -6.58 15.12
C PRO A 479 23.81 -5.21 14.96
N ILE A 480 24.34 -4.33 14.08
CA ILE A 480 23.80 -2.99 13.82
C ILE A 480 22.43 -3.08 13.13
N GLU A 481 22.25 -4.01 12.19
CA GLU A 481 20.95 -4.24 11.55
C GLU A 481 19.94 -4.80 12.55
N TRP A 482 20.35 -5.68 13.48
CA TRP A 482 19.49 -6.12 14.58
C TRP A 482 19.09 -4.98 15.50
N GLU A 483 20.00 -4.07 15.88
CA GLU A 483 19.65 -2.83 16.57
C GLU A 483 18.63 -2.01 15.79
N SER A 484 18.79 -1.91 14.46
CA SER A 484 17.81 -1.25 13.60
C SER A 484 16.44 -1.92 13.60
N VAL A 485 16.32 -3.24 13.81
CA VAL A 485 15.02 -3.92 13.99
C VAL A 485 14.30 -3.35 15.22
N PHE A 486 15.02 -3.13 16.33
CA PHE A 486 14.43 -2.53 17.53
C PHE A 486 14.03 -1.08 17.28
N ASP A 487 14.96 -0.27 16.79
CA ASP A 487 14.77 1.18 16.67
C ASP A 487 13.77 1.57 15.57
N LYS A 488 13.73 0.86 14.44
CA LYS A 488 12.91 1.24 13.28
C LYS A 488 11.61 0.44 13.14
N VAL A 489 11.47 -0.70 13.83
CA VAL A 489 10.31 -1.60 13.67
C VAL A 489 9.59 -1.85 14.99
N LEU A 490 10.28 -2.38 16.01
CA LEU A 490 9.62 -2.83 17.24
C LEU A 490 9.26 -1.67 18.18
N PHE A 491 10.18 -0.75 18.47
CA PHE A 491 9.91 0.38 19.36
C PHE A 491 8.84 1.33 18.81
N PRO A 492 8.84 1.70 17.50
CA PRO A 492 7.76 2.49 16.94
C PRO A 492 6.41 1.79 16.99
N LEU A 493 6.37 0.47 16.72
CA LEU A 493 5.15 -0.34 16.85
C LEU A 493 4.60 -0.31 18.27
N LEU A 494 5.47 -0.56 19.27
CA LEU A 494 5.09 -0.51 20.68
C LEU A 494 4.54 0.87 21.03
N LEU A 495 5.28 1.94 20.68
CA LEU A 495 4.87 3.31 20.92
C LEU A 495 3.49 3.61 20.31
N LYS A 496 3.23 3.15 19.09
CA LYS A 496 1.93 3.38 18.45
C LYS A 496 0.78 2.65 19.13
N LEU A 497 1.01 1.42 19.59
CA LEU A 497 0.03 0.65 20.36
C LEU A 497 -0.23 1.25 21.74
N LEU A 498 0.75 1.98 22.31
CA LEU A 498 0.56 2.81 23.50
C LEU A 498 -0.34 4.02 23.21
N GLU A 499 -0.20 4.70 22.06
CA GLU A 499 -1.03 5.87 21.73
C GLU A 499 -2.51 5.54 21.46
N THR A 500 -2.81 4.30 21.05
CA THR A 500 -4.13 3.89 20.53
C THR A 500 -5.22 3.76 21.63
N ILE A 501 -5.00 4.33 22.82
CA ILE A 501 -5.85 4.14 24.02
C ILE A 501 -7.24 4.82 23.90
N ASN A 502 -7.46 5.80 23.00
CA ASN A 502 -8.58 6.74 23.13
C ASN A 502 -9.64 6.74 22.02
N ILE A 503 -9.94 5.62 21.38
CA ILE A 503 -11.06 5.56 20.42
C ILE A 503 -12.03 4.47 20.86
N ASN A 504 -13.19 4.91 21.37
CA ASN A 504 -14.34 4.13 21.82
C ASN A 504 -14.72 2.98 20.85
N ASP A 505 -14.11 1.80 20.99
CA ASP A 505 -14.69 0.44 20.88
C ASP A 505 -13.58 -0.64 20.84
N HIS A 506 -13.80 -1.77 21.52
CA HIS A 506 -12.99 -3.02 21.54
C HIS A 506 -11.73 -3.10 22.42
N ILE A 507 -11.91 -2.88 23.73
CA ILE A 507 -10.88 -3.05 24.80
C ILE A 507 -10.10 -4.38 24.67
N TYR A 508 -10.75 -5.51 24.38
CA TYR A 508 -10.09 -6.82 24.34
C TYR A 508 -9.17 -7.04 23.13
N GLY A 509 -9.48 -6.44 21.97
CA GLY A 509 -8.77 -6.76 20.74
C GLY A 509 -7.39 -6.08 20.64
N ILE A 510 -7.22 -4.92 21.27
CA ILE A 510 -5.95 -4.19 21.29
C ILE A 510 -5.05 -4.71 22.41
N GLU A 511 -5.62 -5.08 23.57
CA GLU A 511 -4.90 -5.71 24.68
C GLU A 511 -4.22 -7.02 24.25
N GLU A 512 -4.94 -7.91 23.55
CA GLU A 512 -4.36 -9.13 22.97
C GLU A 512 -3.17 -8.81 22.03
N THR A 513 -3.30 -7.75 21.23
CA THR A 513 -2.24 -7.31 20.32
C THR A 513 -1.03 -6.80 21.10
N ARG A 514 -1.24 -6.02 22.16
CA ARG A 514 -0.20 -5.50 23.07
C ARG A 514 0.58 -6.63 23.74
N VAL A 515 -0.13 -7.62 24.31
CA VAL A 515 0.48 -8.80 24.93
C VAL A 515 1.39 -9.51 23.95
N ARG A 516 0.89 -9.86 22.76
CA ARG A 516 1.67 -10.64 21.81
C ARG A 516 2.85 -9.85 21.21
N VAL A 517 2.73 -8.55 21.00
CA VAL A 517 3.87 -7.70 20.55
C VAL A 517 4.93 -7.58 21.65
N SER A 518 4.52 -7.44 22.92
CA SER A 518 5.47 -7.43 24.05
C SER A 518 6.24 -8.75 24.18
N GLN A 519 5.56 -9.90 24.01
CA GLN A 519 6.20 -11.22 23.99
C GLN A 519 7.13 -11.39 22.79
N LEU A 520 6.75 -10.87 21.62
CA LEU A 520 7.59 -10.88 20.42
C LEU A 520 8.87 -10.07 20.63
N LEU A 521 8.79 -8.87 21.23
CA LEU A 521 9.96 -8.07 21.60
C LEU A 521 10.92 -8.87 22.49
N CYS A 522 10.41 -9.43 23.58
CA CYS A 522 11.21 -10.23 24.52
C CYS A 522 11.88 -11.42 23.82
N ARG A 523 11.13 -12.12 22.97
CA ARG A 523 11.63 -13.28 22.22
C ARG A 523 12.75 -12.91 21.26
N ILE A 524 12.59 -11.84 20.47
CA ILE A 524 13.61 -11.37 19.52
C ILE A 524 14.86 -10.91 20.27
N PHE A 525 14.68 -10.15 21.36
CA PHE A 525 15.79 -9.72 22.21
C PHE A 525 16.61 -10.90 22.74
N LEU A 526 15.94 -11.93 23.27
CA LEU A 526 16.63 -13.11 23.81
C LEU A 526 17.30 -13.95 22.73
N GLN A 527 16.65 -14.12 21.57
CA GLN A 527 17.23 -14.89 20.47
C GLN A 527 18.51 -14.25 19.90
N HIS A 528 18.58 -12.91 19.92
CA HIS A 528 19.71 -12.15 19.38
C HIS A 528 20.54 -11.45 20.46
N LEU A 529 20.46 -11.91 21.71
CA LEU A 529 21.17 -11.31 22.84
C LEU A 529 22.69 -11.28 22.60
N THR A 530 23.29 -12.39 22.17
CA THR A 530 24.75 -12.47 21.98
C THR A 530 25.27 -11.47 20.93
N PRO A 531 24.68 -11.35 19.71
CA PRO A 531 25.03 -10.26 18.80
C PRO A 531 24.84 -8.87 19.40
N LEU A 532 23.73 -8.61 20.09
CA LEU A 532 23.42 -7.30 20.66
C LEU A 532 24.40 -6.88 21.76
N LEU A 533 24.93 -7.83 22.53
CA LEU A 533 25.95 -7.57 23.56
C LEU A 533 27.26 -7.02 23.00
N THR A 534 27.54 -7.23 21.71
CA THR A 534 28.73 -6.68 21.05
C THR A 534 28.61 -5.17 20.76
N LEU A 535 27.40 -4.61 20.85
CA LEU A 535 27.14 -3.21 20.51
C LEU A 535 27.42 -2.27 21.69
N PRO A 536 27.99 -1.07 21.44
CA PRO A 536 28.16 -0.05 22.47
C PRO A 536 26.81 0.52 22.96
N THR A 537 25.75 0.38 22.15
CA THR A 537 24.40 0.87 22.43
C THR A 537 23.53 -0.14 23.19
N PHE A 538 24.05 -1.32 23.53
CA PHE A 538 23.29 -2.37 24.21
C PHE A 538 22.54 -1.87 25.46
N THR A 539 23.21 -1.11 26.32
CA THR A 539 22.60 -0.53 27.53
C THR A 539 21.39 0.36 27.19
N LYS A 540 21.47 1.15 26.11
CA LYS A 540 20.35 1.98 25.67
C LYS A 540 19.16 1.13 25.21
N ILE A 541 19.41 0.07 24.44
CA ILE A 541 18.38 -0.86 23.97
C ILE A 541 17.68 -1.52 25.17
N TRP A 542 18.44 -2.05 26.12
CA TRP A 542 17.91 -2.68 27.33
C TRP A 542 17.08 -1.73 28.19
N LEU A 543 17.57 -0.52 28.45
CA LEU A 543 16.82 0.48 29.22
C LEU A 543 15.54 0.92 28.50
N THR A 544 15.58 1.00 27.16
CA THR A 544 14.38 1.30 26.36
C THR A 544 13.35 0.16 26.46
N ILE A 545 13.79 -1.11 26.44
CA ILE A 545 12.91 -2.26 26.69
C ILE A 545 12.28 -2.16 28.07
N LEU A 546 13.06 -1.86 29.12
CA LEU A 546 12.52 -1.67 30.48
C LEU A 546 11.51 -0.53 30.56
N ASP A 547 11.76 0.60 29.89
CA ASP A 547 10.82 1.72 29.81
C ASP A 547 9.50 1.32 29.15
N PHE A 548 9.55 0.49 28.10
CA PHE A 548 8.34 -0.08 27.50
C PHE A 548 7.64 -1.06 28.46
N MET A 549 8.36 -1.96 29.13
CA MET A 549 7.74 -2.88 30.11
C MET A 549 7.03 -2.13 31.23
N ASP A 550 7.63 -1.05 31.73
CA ASP A 550 7.02 -0.18 32.74
C ASP A 550 5.75 0.50 32.20
N LYS A 551 5.80 1.09 31.01
CA LYS A 551 4.63 1.73 30.38
C LYS A 551 3.50 0.73 30.13
N TYR A 552 3.79 -0.44 29.57
CA TYR A 552 2.80 -1.48 29.27
C TYR A 552 2.19 -2.06 30.56
N SER A 553 2.95 -2.16 31.65
CA SER A 553 2.43 -2.60 32.96
C SER A 553 1.42 -1.61 33.57
N LYS A 554 1.37 -0.35 33.10
CA LYS A 554 0.55 0.74 33.68
C LYS A 554 -0.72 1.05 32.88
N ILE A 555 -0.88 0.50 31.67
CA ILE A 555 -1.84 1.02 30.68
C ILE A 555 -3.25 0.47 30.76
N ASP A 556 -3.47 -0.70 31.35
CA ASP A 556 -4.80 -1.33 31.33
C ASP A 556 -5.27 -1.81 32.71
N GLN A 557 -6.59 -1.84 32.86
CA GLN A 557 -7.35 -2.19 34.07
C GLN A 557 -7.41 -3.72 34.34
N THR A 558 -6.84 -4.53 33.45
CA THR A 558 -6.86 -5.99 33.44
C THR A 558 -5.49 -6.58 33.78
N ASP A 559 -5.46 -7.60 34.64
CA ASP A 559 -4.22 -8.21 35.12
C ASP A 559 -3.45 -9.00 34.04
N MET A 560 -4.04 -9.28 32.87
CA MET A 560 -3.41 -10.15 31.85
C MET A 560 -2.14 -9.56 31.23
N LEU A 561 -2.18 -8.29 30.81
CA LEU A 561 -1.01 -7.63 30.22
C LEU A 561 0.11 -7.46 31.24
N ARG A 562 -0.25 -7.04 32.46
CA ARG A 562 0.69 -6.89 33.57
C ARG A 562 1.38 -8.21 33.92
N GLU A 563 0.62 -9.31 34.00
CA GLU A 563 1.17 -10.63 34.28
C GLU A 563 2.07 -11.15 33.15
N SER A 564 1.65 -10.99 31.88
CA SER A 564 2.49 -11.36 30.74
C SER A 564 3.81 -10.58 30.69
N VAL A 565 3.77 -9.28 31.02
CA VAL A 565 4.97 -8.43 31.09
C VAL A 565 5.86 -8.89 32.23
N ARG A 566 5.31 -9.16 33.42
CA ARG A 566 6.06 -9.68 34.58
C ARG A 566 6.78 -10.98 34.26
N GLU A 567 6.08 -11.94 33.67
CA GLU A 567 6.64 -13.26 33.34
C GLU A 567 7.69 -13.16 32.22
N SER A 568 7.45 -12.33 31.20
CA SER A 568 8.45 -12.11 30.14
C SER A 568 9.72 -11.46 30.69
N LEU A 569 9.59 -10.50 31.61
CA LEU A 569 10.71 -9.85 32.27
C LEU A 569 11.50 -10.82 33.16
N LYS A 570 10.82 -11.68 33.93
CA LYS A 570 11.45 -12.76 34.71
C LYS A 570 12.34 -13.64 33.84
N ASN A 571 11.81 -14.09 32.70
CA ASN A 571 12.55 -14.91 31.75
C ASN A 571 13.74 -14.17 31.13
N MET A 572 13.58 -12.88 30.79
CA MET A 572 14.70 -12.08 30.28
C MET A 572 15.83 -11.92 31.29
N LEU A 573 15.49 -11.60 32.55
CA LEU A 573 16.47 -11.41 33.62
C LEU A 573 17.23 -12.70 33.93
N LEU A 574 16.53 -13.84 33.94
CA LEU A 574 17.14 -15.14 34.16
C LEU A 574 18.19 -15.44 33.07
N VAL A 575 17.84 -15.26 31.79
CA VAL A 575 18.74 -15.52 30.67
C VAL A 575 19.91 -14.52 30.65
N MET A 576 19.65 -13.24 30.93
CA MET A 576 20.72 -12.25 31.01
C MET A 576 21.71 -12.55 32.15
N ASN A 577 21.22 -13.10 33.27
CA ASN A 577 22.08 -13.53 34.36
C ASN A 577 22.94 -14.75 33.98
N THR A 578 22.39 -15.73 33.26
CA THR A 578 23.20 -16.88 32.79
C THR A 578 24.27 -16.46 31.77
N THR A 579 24.07 -15.35 31.06
CA THR A 579 25.11 -14.74 30.21
C THR A 579 26.18 -13.94 30.96
N GLY A 580 26.08 -13.82 32.29
CA GLY A 580 27.07 -13.11 33.12
C GLY A 580 26.98 -11.58 33.08
N LEU A 581 25.80 -11.02 32.74
CA LEU A 581 25.59 -9.57 32.67
C LEU A 581 25.29 -8.92 34.02
N PHE A 582 24.98 -9.72 35.04
CA PHE A 582 24.56 -9.24 36.35
C PHE A 582 25.50 -9.70 37.46
N ASP A 583 26.69 -9.12 37.49
CA ASP A 583 27.56 -9.18 38.67
C ASP A 583 27.26 -8.00 39.62
N ASP A 584 27.53 -8.18 40.91
CA ASP A 584 27.20 -7.23 41.99
C ASP A 584 27.82 -5.83 41.83
N ASN A 585 28.82 -5.66 40.95
CA ASN A 585 29.54 -4.40 40.73
C ASN A 585 29.33 -3.77 39.33
N GLN A 586 28.49 -4.35 38.47
CA GLN A 586 28.24 -3.75 37.15
C GLN A 586 27.19 -2.61 37.25
N PRO A 587 27.42 -1.46 36.59
CA PRO A 587 26.47 -0.33 36.63
C PRO A 587 25.11 -0.71 36.03
N LEU A 588 25.10 -1.65 35.07
CA LEU A 588 23.88 -2.18 34.46
C LEU A 588 23.01 -2.91 35.49
N THR A 589 23.61 -3.69 36.40
CA THR A 589 22.91 -4.43 37.46
C THR A 589 22.17 -3.48 38.40
N VAL A 590 22.85 -2.43 38.86
CA VAL A 590 22.29 -1.44 39.79
C VAL A 590 21.11 -0.70 39.14
N ILE A 591 21.31 -0.17 37.93
CA ILE A 591 20.26 0.57 37.22
C ILE A 591 19.06 -0.33 36.92
N THR A 592 19.31 -1.58 36.50
CA THR A 592 18.25 -2.55 36.19
C THR A 592 17.45 -2.90 37.44
N LYS A 593 18.13 -3.16 38.56
CA LYS A 593 17.49 -3.47 39.85
C LYS A 593 16.60 -2.32 40.33
N ASP A 594 17.10 -1.09 40.30
CA ASP A 594 16.36 0.10 40.71
C ASP A 594 15.12 0.33 39.83
N ARG A 595 15.26 0.17 38.51
CA ARG A 595 14.15 0.31 37.57
C ARG A 595 13.06 -0.74 37.81
N ILE A 596 13.42 -2.02 38.00
CA ILE A 596 12.47 -3.11 38.25
C ILE A 596 11.72 -2.89 39.56
N HIS A 597 12.43 -2.49 40.61
CA HIS A 597 11.83 -2.24 41.92
C HIS A 597 10.70 -1.18 41.84
N ASN A 598 10.80 -0.22 40.92
CA ASN A 598 9.79 0.82 40.75
C ASN A 598 8.44 0.33 40.20
N PHE A 599 8.39 -0.74 39.41
CA PHE A 599 7.14 -1.23 38.81
C PHE A 599 6.74 -2.67 39.19
N PHE A 600 7.69 -3.52 39.57
CA PHE A 600 7.44 -4.83 40.19
C PHE A 600 8.30 -5.03 41.46
N PRO A 601 7.88 -4.48 42.61
CA PRO A 601 8.61 -4.66 43.85
C PRO A 601 8.68 -6.15 44.22
N GLY A 602 9.88 -6.60 44.62
CA GLY A 602 10.15 -8.00 44.99
C GLY A 602 10.48 -8.95 43.83
N LEU A 603 10.27 -8.57 42.55
CA LEU A 603 10.56 -9.44 41.40
C LEU A 603 12.04 -9.81 41.30
N TRP A 604 12.93 -8.84 41.54
CA TRP A 604 14.39 -9.08 41.55
C TRP A 604 14.78 -10.16 42.56
N GLU A 605 14.22 -10.09 43.76
CA GLU A 605 14.47 -11.07 44.81
C GLU A 605 13.87 -12.43 44.47
N GLU A 606 12.68 -12.46 43.87
CA GLU A 606 12.03 -13.70 43.41
C GLU A 606 12.88 -14.41 42.34
N VAL A 607 13.43 -13.68 41.37
CA VAL A 607 14.23 -14.26 40.27
C VAL A 607 15.55 -14.85 40.80
N PHE A 608 16.25 -14.14 41.69
CA PHE A 608 17.61 -14.49 42.09
C PHE A 608 17.70 -15.27 43.43
N LYS A 609 16.64 -15.34 44.24
CA LYS A 609 16.63 -16.16 45.48
C LYS A 609 16.25 -17.63 45.27
N ILE A 610 15.84 -18.08 44.07
CA ILE A 610 15.55 -19.50 43.76
C ILE A 610 16.84 -20.27 43.37
N SER A 611 17.95 -20.04 44.07
CA SER A 611 19.21 -20.81 43.89
C SER A 611 19.62 -21.65 45.10
N THR A 612 18.75 -21.81 46.10
CA THR A 612 18.90 -22.92 47.07
C THR A 612 18.05 -24.10 46.61
N PRO A 613 18.65 -25.25 46.19
CA PRO A 613 17.87 -26.48 46.00
C PRO A 613 17.16 -26.83 47.32
N PRO A 614 15.98 -27.47 47.27
CA PRO A 614 15.30 -27.90 48.49
C PRO A 614 16.25 -28.84 49.22
N GLN A 615 16.60 -28.47 50.47
CA GLN A 615 17.34 -29.37 51.34
C GLN A 615 16.56 -30.67 51.46
N VAL A 616 17.14 -31.75 50.93
CA VAL A 616 16.77 -33.11 51.32
C VAL A 616 17.02 -33.19 52.84
N PRO A 617 16.06 -33.64 53.66
CA PRO A 617 16.31 -33.83 55.08
C PRO A 617 17.35 -34.95 55.23
N SER A 618 18.58 -34.59 55.57
CA SER A 618 19.60 -35.54 56.00
C SER A 618 19.21 -36.14 57.36
N PRO A 619 19.47 -37.45 57.58
CA PRO A 619 18.88 -38.20 58.67
C PRO A 619 19.53 -37.87 60.02
N THR A 620 18.69 -37.75 61.03
CA THR A 620 19.06 -37.66 62.44
C THR A 620 19.80 -38.93 62.84
N VAL A 621 21.09 -38.81 63.16
CA VAL A 621 21.85 -39.86 63.86
C VAL A 621 21.60 -39.67 65.35
N GLU A 622 20.77 -40.52 65.93
CA GLU A 622 20.64 -40.64 67.39
C GLU A 622 21.35 -41.89 67.88
N SER A 623 22.25 -41.66 68.83
CA SER A 623 23.21 -42.57 69.42
C SER A 623 22.58 -43.58 70.41
N VAL A 624 22.91 -44.85 70.18
CA VAL A 624 23.12 -45.98 71.12
C VAL A 624 22.58 -45.84 72.55
N VAL A 625 21.62 -46.70 72.93
CA VAL A 625 21.61 -47.46 74.20
C VAL A 625 20.91 -48.82 73.98
N LEU A 626 21.59 -49.92 74.33
CA LEU A 626 21.02 -51.26 74.54
C LEU A 626 20.49 -51.38 75.98
N PRO A 627 19.41 -52.14 76.24
CA PRO A 627 19.64 -53.49 76.75
C PRO A 627 18.65 -54.60 76.29
N THR A 628 19.21 -55.81 76.32
CA THR A 628 18.64 -57.17 76.41
C THR A 628 17.26 -57.33 77.07
N THR A 629 16.38 -58.17 76.49
CA THR A 629 16.10 -59.57 76.94
C THR A 629 14.95 -60.24 76.14
N SER A 630 15.25 -61.43 75.59
CA SER A 630 14.44 -62.67 75.45
C SER A 630 12.92 -62.66 75.20
N GLY A 631 12.47 -63.45 74.21
CA GLY A 631 11.19 -64.18 74.29
C GLY A 631 10.46 -64.46 72.96
N ASP A 632 10.82 -65.57 72.32
CA ASP A 632 9.95 -66.57 71.67
C ASP A 632 8.94 -66.27 70.53
N SER A 633 9.22 -66.97 69.41
CA SER A 633 8.34 -67.83 68.59
C SER A 633 7.08 -67.25 67.90
N ASN A 634 7.07 -67.26 66.56
CA ASN A 634 6.29 -68.21 65.74
C ASN A 634 6.35 -67.89 64.23
N THR A 635 6.77 -68.88 63.44
CA THR A 635 6.53 -69.11 62.00
C THR A 635 5.10 -69.63 61.73
N PRO A 636 4.67 -69.95 60.49
CA PRO A 636 4.99 -69.47 59.13
C PRO A 636 3.68 -69.02 58.37
N SER A 637 3.67 -68.55 57.11
CA SER A 637 3.46 -69.38 55.90
C SER A 637 3.20 -68.52 54.64
N ASN A 638 3.63 -69.05 53.49
CA ASN A 638 3.12 -68.93 52.11
C ASN A 638 3.47 -67.66 51.29
N GLU A 639 4.38 -67.77 50.29
CA GLU A 639 4.14 -68.16 48.87
C GLU A 639 3.45 -67.02 48.09
N SER A 640 3.94 -66.45 46.98
CA SER A 640 4.59 -67.03 45.81
C SER A 640 5.29 -65.96 44.93
N THR A 641 6.54 -66.25 44.57
CA THR A 641 7.13 -66.21 43.21
C THR A 641 6.95 -64.99 42.28
N THR A 642 8.05 -64.29 42.02
CA THR A 642 8.47 -63.92 40.65
C THR A 642 9.98 -63.69 40.65
N SER A 643 10.71 -64.51 39.89
CA SER A 643 12.15 -64.37 39.76
C SER A 643 12.61 -64.93 38.42
N LEU A 644 13.62 -64.25 37.86
CA LEU A 644 14.61 -64.72 36.89
C LEU A 644 14.16 -64.64 35.42
N VAL A 645 14.97 -64.20 34.45
CA VAL A 645 16.38 -63.80 34.45
C VAL A 645 16.70 -63.03 33.17
N SER A 646 17.58 -62.05 33.34
CA SER A 646 18.69 -61.60 32.49
C SER A 646 18.93 -62.31 31.15
N ASN A 647 19.24 -61.55 30.09
CA ASN A 647 20.63 -61.41 29.65
C ASN A 647 20.82 -60.43 28.48
N GLU A 648 21.93 -59.73 28.59
CA GLU A 648 22.61 -58.87 27.61
C GLU A 648 22.95 -59.62 26.31
N THR A 649 22.98 -58.95 25.15
CA THR A 649 24.25 -58.53 24.46
C THR A 649 23.98 -57.90 23.08
N THR A 650 24.66 -56.77 22.86
CA THR A 650 25.22 -56.17 21.62
C THR A 650 25.06 -56.89 20.28
N ILE A 651 24.64 -56.18 19.22
CA ILE A 651 25.13 -56.32 17.83
C ILE A 651 25.10 -54.97 17.07
N ASN A 652 26.20 -54.65 16.39
CA ASN A 652 26.44 -53.57 15.43
C ASN A 652 26.10 -53.99 13.98
N GLU A 653 25.79 -52.98 13.14
CA GLU A 653 25.95 -52.90 11.66
C GLU A 653 25.04 -53.74 10.72
N PRO A 654 24.99 -53.49 9.38
CA PRO A 654 25.24 -52.26 8.57
C PRO A 654 24.20 -52.02 7.42
N LEU A 655 24.38 -50.92 6.65
CA LEU A 655 23.71 -50.60 5.37
C LEU A 655 24.10 -51.54 4.20
N PRO A 656 23.26 -51.61 3.14
CA PRO A 656 23.73 -51.72 1.76
C PRO A 656 22.98 -50.82 0.73
N PRO A 657 23.42 -50.77 -0.55
CA PRO A 657 23.36 -49.60 -1.43
C PRO A 657 22.41 -49.72 -2.64
N THR A 658 22.25 -48.64 -3.42
CA THR A 658 21.87 -48.71 -4.84
C THR A 658 22.35 -47.49 -5.64
N ASN A 659 23.12 -47.75 -6.70
CA ASN A 659 23.27 -46.92 -7.90
C ASN A 659 22.48 -47.59 -9.03
N VAL A 660 21.63 -46.84 -9.73
CA VAL A 660 21.55 -46.69 -11.22
C VAL A 660 20.96 -45.32 -11.48
#